data_AF-A0A2G6CKX2-F1
#
_entry.id   AF-A0A2G6CKX2-F1
#
_cell.length_a   1.000
_cell.length_b   1.000
_cell.length_c   1.000
_cell.angle_alpha   90.00
_cell.angle_beta   90.00
_cell.angle_gamma   90.00
#
_symmetry.space_group_name_H-M   'P 1'
#
loop_
_entity.id
_entity.type
_entity.pdbx_description
1 polymer ?
#
loop_
_entity_poly.entity_id
_entity_poly.type
_entity_poly.pdbx_seq_one_letter_code
_entity_poly.pdbx_strand_id
1 'polypeptide(L)'
;MAYTDAQLAEMSVEALEAEIRHHNQRYWDDDAPEISDYDYDRLVRELEARAPDSPALVELGASVSGRYGEQVTHQRPMLSLGKCYEDVELETWATKFEGLVVVTPKMDGVAASLRYDAQGRLTLAATRGNGTVGEDITANVHTISDIPRKLPDGDVEVRGEIYMKLSVFESYKEQFSNPRNLTAGAIKSKEPERAKQYTLSFAAYDVVKEGIASEQEKFAYLSSVGFPEMERKVVDKASLRGGYEHFAGARASLDFEIDGVVFKVDSLEEQARLGLTAHHPRYAIAYKFQGDSGTTRLNAIEWSVARSGAITPVALIEPVDLSGAMIGRASLHHAGFIDKLGLTLGAEVVVTRRGGVIPNLEFVQTPGDTKVTLPKRCPSCGGAVRQDGDFLYCSEPLSCREAVIGTLAYFCKVVDIQGFGDKLLSEAYDKELLRTAVDLYKLDKTQLLELERVGDTLAEKLLGNIASHREIELATFLRALGIKELGQHVSKILASEFETLARIRTVTAEELAAIHTVGEIIAEKVVSGLKANAPLIDLLLEEVTLIEGPAPTPEAADADGPFAGKSVVFTGKLERCKRKSAQGMVHDAGGETPSGVTKTLDFLVIGDGKEGKKSSKQVKAEKLIGEGAALKIISESEFLSMIGEDRRPPAISPRGHDRVADSTRQEAPVAR
;
A
#
# COMPACT_ATOMS: atom_id res chain seq x y z
N MET A 1 -8.07 -0.66 9.51
CA MET A 1 -8.09 -1.38 10.81
C MET A 1 -6.67 -1.39 11.35
N ALA A 2 -6.44 -1.05 12.63
CA ALA A 2 -5.10 -1.11 13.22
C ALA A 2 -4.76 -2.55 13.63
N TYR A 3 -3.54 -3.01 13.34
CA TYR A 3 -3.03 -4.34 13.70
C TYR A 3 -2.63 -4.37 15.18
N THR A 4 -3.10 -5.35 15.96
CA THR A 4 -2.61 -5.56 17.34
C THR A 4 -1.21 -6.17 17.33
N ASP A 5 -0.45 -6.04 18.42
CA ASP A 5 0.88 -6.66 18.53
C ASP A 5 0.82 -8.19 18.40
N ALA A 6 -0.25 -8.81 18.92
CA ALA A 6 -0.48 -10.25 18.76
C ALA A 6 -0.74 -10.63 17.30
N GLN A 7 -1.51 -9.82 16.56
CA GLN A 7 -1.73 -10.04 15.14
C GLN A 7 -0.44 -9.89 14.33
N LEU A 8 0.36 -8.85 14.58
CA LEU A 8 1.67 -8.69 13.95
C LEU A 8 2.60 -9.85 14.31
N ALA A 9 2.62 -10.29 15.57
CA ALA A 9 3.40 -11.44 16.05
C ALA A 9 3.11 -12.72 15.25
N GLU A 10 1.83 -12.98 14.96
CA GLU A 10 1.36 -14.20 14.30
C GLU A 10 1.41 -14.15 12.76
N MET A 11 1.56 -12.98 12.15
CA MET A 11 1.63 -12.85 10.69
C MET A 11 2.89 -13.50 10.09
N SER A 12 2.73 -14.26 9.00
CA SER A 12 3.88 -14.74 8.24
C SER A 12 4.59 -13.59 7.52
N VAL A 13 5.84 -13.80 7.11
CA VAL A 13 6.60 -12.82 6.32
C VAL A 13 5.83 -12.45 5.04
N GLU A 14 5.24 -13.43 4.35
CA GLU A 14 4.47 -13.22 3.13
C GLU A 14 3.20 -12.38 3.37
N ALA A 15 2.54 -12.58 4.51
CA ALA A 15 1.38 -11.77 4.90
C ALA A 15 1.76 -10.32 5.21
N LEU A 16 2.88 -10.11 5.92
CA LEU A 16 3.44 -8.77 6.16
C LEU A 16 3.80 -8.08 4.84
N GLU A 17 4.45 -8.77 3.92
CA GLU A 17 4.77 -8.23 2.59
C GLU A 17 3.51 -7.82 1.80
N ALA A 18 2.46 -8.64 1.83
CA ALA A 18 1.21 -8.37 1.12
C ALA A 18 0.49 -7.13 1.68
N GLU A 19 0.39 -7.02 3.01
CA GLU A 19 -0.21 -5.85 3.67
C GLU A 19 0.59 -4.58 3.41
N ILE A 20 1.93 -4.64 3.49
CA ILE A 20 2.79 -3.50 3.18
C ILE A 20 2.58 -3.04 1.75
N ARG A 21 2.54 -3.95 0.76
CA ARG A 21 2.30 -3.59 -0.65
C ARG A 21 0.92 -2.97 -0.86
N HIS A 22 -0.12 -3.55 -0.25
CA HIS A 22 -1.49 -3.02 -0.32
C HIS A 22 -1.56 -1.60 0.23
N HIS A 23 -1.12 -1.37 1.48
CA HIS A 23 -1.17 -0.04 2.09
C HIS A 23 -0.21 0.94 1.42
N ASN A 24 0.91 0.48 0.88
CA ASN A 24 1.82 1.31 0.07
C ASN A 24 1.11 1.84 -1.19
N GLN A 25 0.39 0.97 -1.92
CA GLN A 25 -0.41 1.38 -3.08
C GLN A 25 -1.52 2.34 -2.68
N ARG A 26 -2.29 2.02 -1.62
CA ARG A 26 -3.38 2.88 -1.13
C ARG A 26 -2.88 4.28 -0.74
N TYR A 27 -1.68 4.36 -0.18
CA TYR A 27 -1.07 5.62 0.23
C TYR A 27 -0.48 6.41 -0.95
N TRP A 28 0.32 5.78 -1.81
CA TRP A 28 1.09 6.49 -2.84
C TRP A 28 0.41 6.62 -4.20
N ASP A 29 -0.43 5.66 -4.57
CA ASP A 29 -1.03 5.60 -5.90
C ASP A 29 -2.52 6.00 -5.88
N ASP A 30 -3.25 5.61 -4.84
CA ASP A 30 -4.71 5.82 -4.76
C ASP A 30 -5.12 7.06 -3.94
N ASP A 31 -4.19 7.70 -3.22
CA ASP A 31 -4.45 8.81 -2.28
C ASP A 31 -5.60 8.51 -1.29
N ALA A 32 -5.69 7.27 -0.83
CA ALA A 32 -6.77 6.80 0.04
C ALA A 32 -6.29 5.79 1.10
N PRO A 33 -5.38 6.21 2.01
CA PRO A 33 -4.83 5.33 3.04
C PRO A 33 -5.91 4.73 3.96
N GLU A 34 -5.77 3.44 4.29
CA GLU A 34 -6.73 2.67 5.11
C GLU A 34 -6.28 2.48 6.56
N ILE A 35 -4.98 2.69 6.81
CA ILE A 35 -4.34 2.61 8.12
C ILE A 35 -3.50 3.87 8.34
N SER A 36 -3.17 4.15 9.60
CA SER A 36 -2.31 5.29 9.92
C SER A 36 -0.86 5.05 9.48
N ASP A 37 -0.10 6.12 9.24
CA ASP A 37 1.35 6.04 8.99
C ASP A 37 2.08 5.24 10.08
N TYR A 38 1.64 5.37 11.32
CA TYR A 38 2.20 4.65 12.45
C TYR A 38 1.96 3.13 12.36
N ASP A 39 0.74 2.72 12.02
CA ASP A 39 0.40 1.31 11.84
C ASP A 39 1.11 0.72 10.62
N TYR A 40 1.23 1.51 9.55
CA TYR A 40 2.02 1.15 8.39
C TYR A 40 3.49 0.96 8.76
N ASP A 41 4.06 1.88 9.53
CA ASP A 41 5.43 1.80 10.00
C ASP A 41 5.66 0.62 10.95
N ARG A 42 4.64 0.23 11.72
CA ARG A 42 4.70 -1.00 12.53
C ARG A 42 4.76 -2.25 11.67
N LEU A 43 3.97 -2.33 10.60
CA LEU A 43 4.07 -3.43 9.62
C LEU A 43 5.48 -3.50 9.02
N VAL A 44 6.01 -2.36 8.56
CA VAL A 44 7.34 -2.26 7.96
C VAL A 44 8.42 -2.66 8.96
N ARG A 45 8.38 -2.16 10.21
CA ARG A 45 9.33 -2.54 11.26
C ARG A 45 9.29 -4.04 11.57
N GLU A 46 8.10 -4.62 11.62
CA GLU A 46 7.96 -6.06 11.88
C GLU A 46 8.56 -6.89 10.74
N LEU A 47 8.33 -6.46 9.49
CA LEU A 47 8.95 -7.11 8.33
C LEU A 47 10.47 -6.92 8.31
N GLU A 48 10.98 -5.73 8.63
CA GLU A 48 12.43 -5.46 8.74
C GLU A 48 13.09 -6.34 9.80
N ALA A 49 12.41 -6.60 10.93
CA ALA A 49 12.92 -7.46 11.99
C ALA A 49 13.00 -8.94 11.59
N ARG A 50 12.03 -9.42 10.79
CA ARG A 50 11.91 -10.84 10.41
C ARG A 50 12.59 -11.21 9.09
N ALA A 51 12.52 -10.32 8.12
CA ALA A 51 13.00 -10.51 6.75
C ALA A 51 13.63 -9.22 6.21
N PRO A 52 14.81 -8.82 6.72
CA PRO A 52 15.46 -7.56 6.37
C PRO A 52 15.87 -7.42 4.89
N ASP A 53 15.91 -8.54 4.14
CA ASP A 53 16.22 -8.57 2.71
C ASP A 53 14.97 -8.75 1.83
N SER A 54 13.77 -8.54 2.39
CA SER A 54 12.50 -8.71 1.66
C SER A 54 12.41 -7.75 0.45
N PRO A 55 11.98 -8.24 -0.73
CA PRO A 55 11.72 -7.38 -1.89
C PRO A 55 10.64 -6.32 -1.63
N ALA A 56 9.63 -6.63 -0.80
CA ALA A 56 8.51 -5.72 -0.51
C ALA A 56 8.99 -4.41 0.14
N LEU A 57 10.06 -4.49 0.93
CA LEU A 57 10.64 -3.33 1.56
C LEU A 57 11.42 -2.45 0.55
N VAL A 58 11.94 -3.03 -0.57
CA VAL A 58 12.58 -2.25 -1.65
C VAL A 58 11.53 -1.56 -2.53
N GLU A 59 10.31 -2.09 -2.55
CA GLU A 59 9.19 -1.59 -3.35
C GLU A 59 8.46 -0.39 -2.73
N LEU A 60 8.93 0.12 -1.57
CA LEU A 60 8.30 1.22 -0.85
C LEU A 60 8.32 2.54 -1.65
N GLY A 61 7.17 3.22 -1.71
CA GLY A 61 6.98 4.43 -2.53
C GLY A 61 5.98 4.24 -3.66
N ALA A 62 5.83 5.28 -4.48
CA ALA A 62 4.86 5.26 -5.58
C ALA A 62 5.22 4.25 -6.67
N SER A 63 4.20 3.58 -7.20
CA SER A 63 4.34 2.70 -8.35
C SER A 63 4.69 3.53 -9.59
N VAL A 64 5.73 3.13 -10.31
CA VAL A 64 6.14 3.82 -11.53
C VAL A 64 5.32 3.32 -12.71
N SER A 65 4.20 3.98 -12.97
CA SER A 65 3.29 3.62 -14.07
C SER A 65 3.80 4.00 -15.46
N GLY A 66 4.75 4.93 -15.55
CA GLY A 66 5.19 5.53 -16.82
C GLY A 66 4.13 6.43 -17.47
N ARG A 67 3.01 6.69 -16.78
CA ARG A 67 1.89 7.49 -17.29
C ARG A 67 2.22 8.98 -17.35
N TYR A 68 3.12 9.44 -16.48
CA TYR A 68 3.41 10.86 -16.24
C TYR A 68 4.76 11.33 -16.82
N GLY A 69 5.70 10.41 -17.06
CA GLY A 69 7.01 10.67 -17.65
C GLY A 69 7.73 9.36 -17.97
N GLU A 70 8.84 9.45 -18.70
CA GLU A 70 9.70 8.29 -18.96
C GLU A 70 10.27 7.75 -17.64
N GLN A 71 10.46 6.43 -17.58
CA GLN A 71 11.03 5.80 -16.39
C GLN A 71 12.52 6.09 -16.29
N VAL A 72 12.95 6.62 -15.15
CA VAL A 72 14.35 6.98 -14.90
C VAL A 72 14.91 6.07 -13.81
N THR A 73 15.94 5.29 -14.15
CA THR A 73 16.69 4.51 -13.16
C THR A 73 17.66 5.40 -12.40
N HIS A 74 17.58 5.38 -11.07
CA HIS A 74 18.47 6.09 -10.18
C HIS A 74 19.85 5.42 -10.14
N GLN A 75 20.93 6.18 -10.35
CA GLN A 75 22.30 5.63 -10.30
C GLN A 75 22.66 5.15 -8.88
N ARG A 76 22.22 5.92 -7.87
CA ARG A 76 22.21 5.53 -6.47
C ARG A 76 20.77 5.43 -6.00
N PRO A 77 20.34 4.37 -5.29
CA PRO A 77 18.98 4.30 -4.78
C PRO A 77 18.60 5.53 -3.94
N MET A 78 17.37 6.01 -4.10
CA MET A 78 16.73 7.01 -3.26
C MET A 78 15.93 6.30 -2.17
N LEU A 79 16.60 5.98 -1.07
CA LEU A 79 16.04 5.23 0.05
C LEU A 79 15.11 6.11 0.91
N SER A 80 14.22 5.46 1.67
CA SER A 80 13.47 6.10 2.76
C SER A 80 14.37 6.33 3.97
N LEU A 81 13.87 7.02 5.00
CA LEU A 81 14.55 7.16 6.29
C LEU A 81 13.99 6.16 7.30
N GLY A 82 14.83 5.68 8.21
CA GLY A 82 14.36 5.03 9.43
C GLY A 82 13.57 6.03 10.27
N LYS A 83 12.58 5.58 11.03
CA LYS A 83 11.66 6.45 11.75
C LYS A 83 11.70 6.19 13.25
N CYS A 84 11.64 7.25 14.05
CA CYS A 84 11.40 7.20 15.48
C CYS A 84 10.26 8.14 15.88
N TYR A 85 9.69 7.83 17.03
CA TYR A 85 8.54 8.51 17.63
C TYR A 85 8.78 8.87 19.10
N GLU A 86 9.81 8.28 19.72
CA GLU A 86 10.19 8.51 21.11
C GLU A 86 11.67 8.85 21.25
N ASP A 87 12.00 9.61 22.28
CA ASP A 87 13.38 10.07 22.56
C ASP A 87 14.35 8.89 22.74
N VAL A 88 13.90 7.82 23.39
CA VAL A 88 14.71 6.62 23.63
C VAL A 88 15.20 5.96 22.34
N GLU A 89 14.38 5.97 21.28
CA GLU A 89 14.75 5.42 19.97
C GLU A 89 15.84 6.27 19.31
N LEU A 90 15.71 7.60 19.40
CA LEU A 90 16.70 8.55 18.88
C LEU A 90 18.03 8.45 19.64
N GLU A 91 17.98 8.38 20.97
CA GLU A 91 19.16 8.21 21.82
C GLU A 91 19.87 6.88 21.51
N THR A 92 19.10 5.80 21.34
CA THR A 92 19.64 4.49 20.95
C THR A 92 20.32 4.55 19.59
N TRP A 93 19.74 5.26 18.60
CA TRP A 93 20.39 5.49 17.31
C TRP A 93 21.72 6.25 17.46
N ALA A 94 21.76 7.26 18.32
CA ALA A 94 22.95 8.08 18.56
C ALA A 94 24.13 7.33 19.21
N THR A 95 23.88 6.17 19.84
CA THR A 95 24.95 5.32 20.40
C THR A 95 25.81 4.60 19.34
N LYS A 96 25.37 4.57 18.07
CA LYS A 96 25.96 3.70 17.03
C LYS A 96 27.15 4.32 16.28
N PHE A 97 27.42 5.61 16.47
CA PHE A 97 28.45 6.38 15.76
C PHE A 97 29.11 7.39 16.68
N GLU A 98 30.21 8.01 16.26
CA GLU A 98 30.82 9.15 16.96
C GLU A 98 30.70 10.45 16.16
N GLY A 99 30.75 11.59 16.86
CA GLY A 99 30.72 12.91 16.24
C GLY A 99 29.37 13.64 16.33
N LEU A 100 29.21 14.66 15.47
CA LEU A 100 28.10 15.59 15.47
C LEU A 100 26.92 15.09 14.64
N VAL A 101 25.76 15.70 14.87
CA VAL A 101 24.51 15.42 14.15
C VAL A 101 24.00 16.70 13.50
N VAL A 102 23.70 16.62 12.21
CA VAL A 102 23.00 17.67 11.48
C VAL A 102 21.50 17.40 11.56
N VAL A 103 20.76 18.41 12.01
CA VAL A 103 19.32 18.37 12.24
C VAL A 103 18.65 19.33 11.26
N THR A 104 17.65 18.83 10.54
CA THR A 104 16.91 19.57 9.50
C THR A 104 15.42 19.32 9.63
N PRO A 105 14.55 20.25 9.19
CA PRO A 105 13.12 19.99 9.13
C PRO A 105 12.84 18.86 8.13
N LYS A 106 11.94 17.93 8.47
CA LYS A 106 11.45 16.93 7.53
C LYS A 106 10.34 17.53 6.69
N MET A 107 10.71 18.07 5.53
CA MET A 107 9.76 18.72 4.62
C MET A 107 8.74 17.74 4.07
N ASP A 108 7.48 18.19 4.00
CA ASP A 108 6.37 17.40 3.47
C ASP A 108 6.12 17.75 2.00
N GLY A 109 6.76 17.02 1.09
CA GLY A 109 6.66 17.27 -0.34
C GLY A 109 6.91 16.05 -1.21
N VAL A 110 7.55 16.26 -2.35
CA VAL A 110 7.92 15.21 -3.30
C VAL A 110 9.44 15.21 -3.48
N ALA A 111 10.08 14.14 -3.01
CA ALA A 111 11.50 13.91 -3.21
C ALA A 111 11.87 13.85 -4.71
N ALA A 112 12.91 14.60 -5.08
CA ALA A 112 13.43 14.69 -6.43
C ALA A 112 14.96 14.58 -6.47
N SER A 113 15.47 13.96 -7.53
CA SER A 113 16.90 13.90 -7.87
C SER A 113 17.14 14.74 -9.13
N LEU A 114 18.13 15.62 -9.08
CA LEU A 114 18.54 16.53 -10.15
C LEU A 114 19.95 16.16 -10.60
N ARG A 115 20.13 15.84 -11.89
CA ARG A 115 21.44 15.50 -12.46
C ARG A 115 21.95 16.63 -13.34
N TYR A 116 23.17 17.04 -13.05
CA TYR A 116 23.91 18.03 -13.80
C TYR A 116 25.04 17.35 -14.58
N ASP A 117 25.17 17.66 -15.87
CA ASP A 117 26.24 17.10 -16.71
C ASP A 117 27.63 17.66 -16.36
N ALA A 118 28.67 17.17 -17.03
CA ALA A 118 30.05 17.64 -16.85
C ALA A 118 30.25 19.14 -17.18
N GLN A 119 29.30 19.78 -17.87
CA GLN A 119 29.30 21.23 -18.12
C GLN A 119 28.44 21.98 -17.10
N GLY A 120 27.95 21.29 -16.08
CA GLY A 120 27.12 21.80 -15.00
C GLY A 120 25.68 22.07 -15.42
N ARG A 121 25.20 21.62 -16.58
CA ARG A 121 23.81 21.88 -17.03
C ARG A 121 22.86 20.84 -16.46
N LEU A 122 21.69 21.27 -15.99
CA LEU A 122 20.63 20.35 -15.59
C LEU A 122 20.16 19.55 -16.80
N THR A 123 20.38 18.24 -16.80
CA THR A 123 20.03 17.34 -17.91
C THR A 123 18.87 16.42 -17.58
N LEU A 124 18.62 16.15 -16.31
CA LEU A 124 17.57 15.25 -15.87
C LEU A 124 17.08 15.62 -14.47
N ALA A 125 15.78 15.61 -14.27
CA ALA A 125 15.16 15.58 -12.95
C ALA A 125 14.19 14.39 -12.88
N ALA A 126 14.24 13.64 -11.78
CA ALA A 126 13.38 12.49 -11.59
C ALA A 126 12.78 12.46 -10.19
N THR A 127 11.54 12.01 -10.08
CA THR A 127 10.91 11.70 -8.80
C THR A 127 11.56 10.49 -8.13
N ARG A 128 11.31 10.28 -6.84
CA ARG A 128 11.77 9.06 -6.15
C ARG A 128 11.22 7.76 -6.75
N GLY A 129 9.92 7.73 -7.06
CA GLY A 129 9.18 6.51 -7.38
C GLY A 129 9.33 5.45 -6.28
N ASN A 130 9.74 4.24 -6.66
CA ASN A 130 10.02 3.13 -5.74
C ASN A 130 11.46 3.16 -5.17
N GLY A 131 12.17 4.28 -5.31
CA GLY A 131 13.54 4.46 -4.84
C GLY A 131 14.62 3.93 -5.80
N THR A 132 14.31 2.97 -6.67
CA THR A 132 15.24 2.52 -7.73
C THR A 132 14.90 3.14 -9.09
N VAL A 133 13.61 3.26 -9.38
CA VAL A 133 13.08 3.84 -10.60
C VAL A 133 12.14 4.98 -10.21
N GLY A 134 12.31 6.12 -10.85
CA GLY A 134 11.46 7.29 -10.77
C GLY A 134 10.79 7.62 -12.11
N GLU A 135 10.09 8.74 -12.14
CA GLU A 135 9.51 9.32 -13.36
C GLU A 135 10.26 10.62 -13.70
N ASP A 136 10.57 10.82 -14.99
CA ASP A 136 11.15 12.06 -15.51
C ASP A 136 10.18 13.24 -15.29
N ILE A 137 10.68 14.27 -14.60
CA ILE A 137 9.98 15.53 -14.30
C ILE A 137 10.80 16.75 -14.74
N THR A 138 11.77 16.57 -15.64
CA THR A 138 12.74 17.61 -16.06
C THR A 138 12.04 18.86 -16.59
N ALA A 139 11.03 18.68 -17.46
CA ALA A 139 10.28 19.79 -18.03
C ALA A 139 9.56 20.64 -16.96
N ASN A 140 8.98 19.98 -15.95
CA ASN A 140 8.26 20.65 -14.88
C ASN A 140 9.22 21.31 -13.89
N VAL A 141 10.35 20.67 -13.60
CA VAL A 141 11.41 21.21 -12.74
C VAL A 141 12.01 22.51 -13.30
N HIS A 142 12.09 22.68 -14.62
CA HIS A 142 12.55 23.93 -15.23
C HIS A 142 11.69 25.17 -14.92
N THR A 143 10.48 24.97 -14.39
CA THR A 143 9.56 26.02 -13.96
C THR A 143 9.83 26.50 -12.53
N ILE A 144 10.60 25.75 -11.73
CA ILE A 144 10.91 26.06 -10.33
C ILE A 144 12.11 27.00 -10.28
N SER A 145 11.93 28.20 -9.71
CA SER A 145 12.97 29.24 -9.65
C SER A 145 14.12 28.89 -8.71
N ASP A 146 13.86 28.07 -7.70
CA ASP A 146 14.81 27.66 -6.67
C ASP A 146 15.89 26.70 -7.20
N ILE A 147 15.73 26.18 -8.42
CA ILE A 147 16.63 25.20 -9.02
C ILE A 147 17.53 25.88 -10.06
N PRO A 148 18.85 25.99 -9.80
CA PRO A 148 19.79 26.53 -10.77
C PRO A 148 19.80 25.69 -12.05
N ARG A 149 19.69 26.33 -13.21
CA ARG A 149 19.75 25.62 -14.51
C ARG A 149 21.17 25.18 -14.87
N LYS A 150 22.16 25.84 -14.30
CA LYS A 150 23.57 25.54 -14.49
C LYS A 150 24.34 25.73 -13.18
N LEU A 151 25.10 24.73 -12.77
CA LEU A 151 26.06 24.79 -11.67
C LEU A 151 27.46 25.14 -12.20
N PRO A 152 28.32 25.76 -11.38
CA PRO A 152 29.70 26.03 -11.76
C PRO A 152 30.53 24.75 -11.90
N ASP A 153 30.19 23.72 -11.12
CA ASP A 153 30.83 22.42 -11.16
C ASP A 153 29.97 21.41 -11.92
N GLY A 154 30.62 20.54 -12.69
CA GLY A 154 29.98 19.51 -13.50
C GLY A 154 29.91 18.15 -12.81
N ASP A 155 29.03 17.30 -13.32
CA ASP A 155 28.82 15.89 -12.93
C ASP A 155 28.41 15.73 -11.45
N VAL A 156 27.25 16.31 -11.12
CA VAL A 156 26.72 16.35 -9.75
C VAL A 156 25.28 15.87 -9.73
N GLU A 157 24.93 15.03 -8.76
CA GLU A 157 23.55 14.71 -8.43
C GLU A 157 23.15 15.46 -7.15
N VAL A 158 22.12 16.30 -7.23
CA VAL A 158 21.53 17.01 -6.09
C VAL A 158 20.19 16.35 -5.75
N ARG A 159 19.95 16.11 -4.47
CA ARG A 159 18.67 15.58 -3.97
C ARG A 159 18.01 16.60 -3.07
N GLY A 160 16.69 16.69 -3.17
CA GLY A 160 15.91 17.63 -2.42
C GLY A 160 14.43 17.31 -2.44
N GLU A 161 13.66 18.15 -1.77
CA GLU A 161 12.21 18.06 -1.72
C GLU A 161 11.60 19.19 -2.55
N ILE A 162 10.72 18.84 -3.49
CA ILE A 162 9.84 19.80 -4.16
C ILE A 162 8.60 19.97 -3.27
N TYR A 163 8.24 21.19 -2.96
CA TYR A 163 7.13 21.50 -2.04
C TYR A 163 6.38 22.76 -2.48
N MET A 164 5.22 22.98 -1.86
CA MET A 164 4.45 24.21 -2.01
C MET A 164 4.46 24.98 -0.71
N LYS A 165 4.70 26.30 -0.80
CA LYS A 165 4.60 27.20 0.35
C LYS A 165 3.16 27.34 0.80
N LEU A 166 2.93 27.43 2.11
CA LEU A 166 1.60 27.59 2.70
C LEU A 166 0.93 28.89 2.22
N SER A 167 1.69 29.97 2.12
CA SER A 167 1.26 31.26 1.57
C SER A 167 0.73 31.16 0.13
N VAL A 168 1.30 30.25 -0.67
CA VAL A 168 0.83 29.96 -2.04
C VAL A 168 -0.40 29.07 -1.99
N PHE A 169 -0.37 28.02 -1.16
CA PHE A 169 -1.46 27.06 -1.01
C PHE A 169 -2.78 27.69 -0.52
N GLU A 170 -2.72 28.78 0.25
CA GLU A 170 -3.91 29.50 0.73
C GLU A 170 -4.87 29.89 -0.41
N SER A 171 -4.33 30.15 -1.61
CA SER A 171 -5.14 30.47 -2.80
C SER A 171 -5.86 29.25 -3.42
N TYR A 172 -5.51 28.04 -2.98
CA TYR A 172 -5.98 26.76 -3.53
C TYR A 172 -6.70 25.88 -2.51
N LYS A 173 -6.78 26.30 -1.23
CA LYS A 173 -7.32 25.49 -0.12
C LYS A 173 -8.77 25.04 -0.31
N GLU A 174 -9.57 25.78 -1.09
CA GLU A 174 -10.97 25.41 -1.37
C GLU A 174 -11.10 24.26 -2.38
N GLN A 175 -10.03 23.98 -3.14
CA GLN A 175 -10.03 22.99 -4.23
C GLN A 175 -9.25 21.73 -3.88
N PHE A 176 -8.28 21.83 -2.96
CA PHE A 176 -7.36 20.75 -2.63
C PHE A 176 -7.25 20.57 -1.12
N SER A 177 -7.07 19.32 -0.70
CA SER A 177 -7.05 18.91 0.71
C SER A 177 -5.76 19.27 1.44
N ASN A 178 -4.61 19.18 0.79
CA ASN A 178 -3.31 19.53 1.37
C ASN A 178 -2.28 19.99 0.31
N PRO A 179 -1.23 20.72 0.71
CA PRO A 179 -0.16 21.21 -0.18
C PRO A 179 0.64 20.09 -0.86
N ARG A 180 0.89 18.97 -0.16
CA ARG A 180 1.67 17.82 -0.68
C ARG A 180 1.01 17.20 -1.91
N ASN A 181 -0.29 16.95 -1.86
CA ASN A 181 -1.06 16.33 -2.95
C ASN A 181 -1.12 17.24 -4.17
N LEU A 182 -1.31 18.55 -3.94
CA LEU A 182 -1.25 19.53 -5.03
C LEU A 182 0.15 19.58 -5.66
N THR A 183 1.21 19.54 -4.84
CA THR A 183 2.60 19.48 -5.32
C THR A 183 2.84 18.24 -6.18
N ALA A 184 2.41 17.06 -5.71
CA ALA A 184 2.57 15.80 -6.42
C ALA A 184 1.79 15.77 -7.76
N GLY A 185 0.58 16.31 -7.79
CA GLY A 185 -0.19 16.46 -9.02
C GLY A 185 0.45 17.45 -9.99
N ALA A 186 0.88 18.60 -9.49
CA ALA A 186 1.48 19.67 -10.28
C ALA A 186 2.81 19.23 -10.95
N ILE A 187 3.70 18.59 -10.20
CA ILE A 187 5.02 18.18 -10.71
C ILE A 187 4.94 17.01 -11.69
N LYS A 188 3.83 16.27 -11.71
CA LYS A 188 3.55 15.17 -12.65
C LYS A 188 2.63 15.59 -13.81
N SER A 189 2.34 16.89 -13.94
CA SER A 189 1.51 17.42 -15.03
C SER A 189 2.16 17.18 -16.40
N LYS A 190 1.35 16.77 -17.39
CA LYS A 190 1.75 16.71 -18.80
C LYS A 190 1.86 18.09 -19.46
N GLU A 191 1.34 19.12 -18.81
CA GLU A 191 1.38 20.51 -19.26
C GLU A 191 2.27 21.32 -18.30
N PRO A 192 3.56 21.54 -18.62
CA PRO A 192 4.50 22.23 -17.72
C PRO A 192 4.10 23.69 -17.45
N GLU A 193 3.48 24.37 -18.42
CA GLU A 193 2.99 25.74 -18.23
C GLU A 193 1.90 25.84 -17.16
N ARG A 194 1.12 24.78 -16.96
CA ARG A 194 0.17 24.67 -15.86
C ARG A 194 0.85 24.47 -14.52
N ALA A 195 1.98 23.74 -14.47
CA ALA A 195 2.74 23.56 -13.24
C ALA A 195 3.28 24.89 -12.68
N LYS A 196 3.62 25.83 -13.59
CA LYS A 196 4.14 27.15 -13.26
C LYS A 196 3.19 28.00 -12.41
N GLN A 197 1.88 27.86 -12.57
CA GLN A 197 0.89 28.62 -11.79
C GLN A 197 0.93 28.30 -10.30
N TYR A 198 1.40 27.09 -9.94
CA TYR A 198 1.46 26.61 -8.57
C TYR A 198 2.69 27.10 -7.82
N THR A 199 3.62 27.79 -8.49
CA THR A 199 4.81 28.44 -7.88
C THR A 199 5.52 27.50 -6.88
N LEU A 200 5.82 26.28 -7.34
CA LEU A 200 6.48 25.27 -6.51
C LEU A 200 7.89 25.73 -6.12
N SER A 201 8.32 25.30 -4.94
CA SER A 201 9.64 25.56 -4.37
C SER A 201 10.46 24.27 -4.26
N PHE A 202 11.78 24.41 -4.12
CA PHE A 202 12.69 23.29 -3.94
C PHE A 202 13.67 23.53 -2.81
N ALA A 203 13.84 22.53 -1.95
CA ALA A 203 14.81 22.56 -0.86
C ALA A 203 15.82 21.42 -1.04
N ALA A 204 17.06 21.78 -1.37
CA ALA A 204 18.15 20.81 -1.51
C ALA A 204 18.65 20.36 -0.12
N TYR A 205 18.77 19.04 0.07
CA TYR A 205 19.18 18.47 1.37
C TYR A 205 20.34 17.47 1.27
N ASP A 206 20.79 17.12 0.07
CA ASP A 206 21.90 16.19 -0.15
C ASP A 206 22.53 16.41 -1.54
N VAL A 207 23.80 16.02 -1.66
CA VAL A 207 24.56 16.11 -2.89
C VAL A 207 25.56 14.96 -2.98
N VAL A 208 25.63 14.36 -4.17
CA VAL A 208 26.64 13.37 -4.51
C VAL A 208 27.77 14.06 -5.26
N LYS A 209 28.89 14.29 -4.57
CA LYS A 209 30.08 14.93 -5.12
C LYS A 209 31.34 14.45 -4.39
N GLU A 210 32.44 14.32 -5.13
CA GLU A 210 33.76 14.02 -4.55
C GLU A 210 34.34 15.21 -3.77
N GLY A 211 35.19 14.93 -2.77
CA GLY A 211 35.88 15.98 -2.01
C GLY A 211 35.02 16.65 -0.92
N ILE A 212 33.85 16.11 -0.62
CA ILE A 212 33.04 16.50 0.55
C ILE A 212 33.29 15.48 1.67
N ALA A 213 33.48 15.96 2.90
CA ALA A 213 33.76 15.14 4.08
C ALA A 213 32.63 15.14 5.12
N SER A 214 31.71 16.11 5.08
CA SER A 214 30.62 16.22 6.06
C SER A 214 29.29 16.69 5.47
N GLU A 215 28.17 16.46 6.18
CA GLU A 215 26.85 17.02 5.85
C GLU A 215 26.88 18.56 5.90
N GLN A 216 27.61 19.14 6.86
CA GLN A 216 27.82 20.59 6.88
C GLN A 216 28.45 21.12 5.58
N GLU A 217 29.46 20.44 5.05
CA GLU A 217 30.09 20.79 3.78
C GLU A 217 29.14 20.59 2.59
N LYS A 218 28.27 19.57 2.61
CA LYS A 218 27.20 19.42 1.61
C LYS A 218 26.29 20.64 1.57
N PHE A 219 25.79 21.09 2.72
CA PHE A 219 24.92 22.27 2.79
C PHE A 219 25.67 23.54 2.37
N ALA A 220 26.92 23.71 2.80
CA ALA A 220 27.75 24.84 2.37
C ALA A 220 27.93 24.87 0.84
N TYR A 221 28.19 23.70 0.23
CA TYR A 221 28.28 23.55 -1.21
C TYR A 221 26.96 23.92 -1.90
N LEU A 222 25.83 23.34 -1.48
CA LEU A 222 24.51 23.61 -2.06
C LEU A 222 24.18 25.11 -2.07
N SER A 223 24.41 25.81 -0.96
CA SER A 223 24.23 27.26 -0.87
C SER A 223 25.17 28.02 -1.82
N SER A 224 26.44 27.62 -1.90
CA SER A 224 27.45 28.27 -2.77
C SER A 224 27.15 28.18 -4.27
N VAL A 225 26.41 27.15 -4.69
CA VAL A 225 26.06 26.93 -6.10
C VAL A 225 24.66 27.42 -6.47
N GLY A 226 24.00 28.13 -5.53
CA GLY A 226 22.78 28.89 -5.79
C GLY A 226 21.47 28.21 -5.39
N PHE A 227 21.49 27.10 -4.65
CA PHE A 227 20.26 26.59 -4.04
C PHE A 227 19.87 27.43 -2.81
N PRO A 228 18.57 27.61 -2.51
CA PRO A 228 18.13 28.27 -1.28
C PRO A 228 18.69 27.56 -0.04
N GLU A 229 19.11 28.36 0.95
CA GLU A 229 19.61 27.81 2.20
C GLU A 229 18.50 27.13 2.99
N MET A 230 18.70 25.85 3.32
CA MET A 230 17.85 25.11 4.24
C MET A 230 18.26 25.39 5.69
N GLU A 231 17.29 25.74 6.52
CA GLU A 231 17.51 25.89 7.96
C GLU A 231 17.99 24.56 8.55
N ARG A 232 19.06 24.62 9.34
CA ARG A 232 19.67 23.44 9.97
C ARG A 232 20.29 23.79 11.31
N LYS A 233 20.44 22.79 12.16
CA LYS A 233 21.23 22.85 13.39
C LYS A 233 22.30 21.78 13.36
N VAL A 234 23.44 22.09 13.97
CA VAL A 234 24.51 21.11 14.21
C VAL A 234 24.59 20.96 15.71
N VAL A 235 24.36 19.75 16.19
CA VAL A 235 24.25 19.44 17.61
C VAL A 235 25.15 18.28 17.98
N ASP A 236 25.59 18.24 19.23
CA ASP A 236 26.16 17.04 19.82
C ASP A 236 25.04 16.05 20.22
N LYS A 237 25.45 14.83 20.59
CA LYS A 237 24.52 13.78 21.01
C LYS A 237 23.73 14.13 22.28
N ALA A 238 24.27 14.98 23.15
CA ALA A 238 23.58 15.41 24.37
C ALA A 238 22.46 16.42 24.08
N SER A 239 22.51 17.07 22.92
CA SER A 239 21.62 18.15 22.51
C SER A 239 20.61 17.75 21.43
N LEU A 240 20.44 16.45 21.17
CA LEU A 240 19.50 15.94 20.16
C LEU A 240 18.07 16.43 20.40
N ARG A 241 17.64 16.41 21.67
CA ARG A 241 16.32 16.89 22.08
C ARG A 241 16.11 18.37 21.74
N GLY A 242 17.12 19.21 21.99
CA GLY A 242 17.08 20.63 21.63
C GLY A 242 16.96 20.85 20.13
N GLY A 243 17.58 19.99 19.32
CA GLY A 243 17.42 19.99 17.86
C GLY A 243 15.98 19.71 17.42
N TYR A 244 15.32 18.72 18.04
CA TYR A 244 13.90 18.43 17.80
C TYR A 244 13.01 19.61 18.23
N GLU A 245 13.19 20.11 19.45
CA GLU A 245 12.37 21.18 20.03
C GLU A 245 12.45 22.48 19.23
N HIS A 246 13.62 22.79 18.66
CA HIS A 246 13.79 23.95 17.78
C HIS A 246 12.84 23.91 16.58
N PHE A 247 12.84 22.82 15.81
CA PHE A 247 11.99 22.69 14.63
C PHE A 247 10.52 22.42 14.97
N ALA A 248 10.25 21.71 16.06
CA ALA A 248 8.89 21.51 16.56
C ALA A 248 8.25 22.85 16.97
N GLY A 249 8.99 23.71 17.70
CA GLY A 249 8.52 25.03 18.11
C GLY A 249 8.38 26.03 16.96
N ALA A 250 9.23 25.91 15.93
CA ALA A 250 9.16 26.75 14.74
C ALA A 250 8.03 26.35 13.77
N ARG A 251 7.47 25.13 13.86
CA ARG A 251 6.52 24.56 12.89
C ARG A 251 5.40 25.51 12.47
N ALA A 252 4.74 26.18 13.42
CA ALA A 252 3.62 27.08 13.14
C ALA A 252 4.02 28.38 12.40
N SER A 253 5.31 28.72 12.40
CA SER A 253 5.86 29.91 11.75
C SER A 253 6.48 29.64 10.39
N LEU A 254 6.64 28.37 10.01
CA LEU A 254 7.19 28.00 8.72
C LEU A 254 6.15 28.22 7.61
N ASP A 255 6.60 28.73 6.48
CA ASP A 255 5.75 28.90 5.28
C ASP A 255 5.66 27.60 4.45
N PHE A 256 5.84 26.43 5.09
CA PHE A 256 5.77 25.12 4.45
C PHE A 256 5.46 24.04 5.50
N GLU A 257 4.88 22.93 5.07
CA GLU A 257 4.58 21.82 5.95
C GLU A 257 5.81 20.97 6.26
N ILE A 258 5.90 20.57 7.52
CA ILE A 258 6.89 19.61 8.00
C ILE A 258 6.17 18.51 8.79
N ASP A 259 6.57 17.26 8.56
CA ASP A 259 5.96 16.07 9.16
C ASP A 259 6.86 15.43 10.24
N GLY A 260 7.99 16.06 10.53
CA GLY A 260 8.95 15.67 11.56
C GLY A 260 10.26 16.43 11.45
N VAL A 261 11.31 15.85 12.02
CA VAL A 261 12.69 16.36 12.02
C VAL A 261 13.64 15.25 11.58
N VAL A 262 14.58 15.53 10.68
CA VAL A 262 15.59 14.57 10.22
C VAL A 262 16.91 14.83 10.94
N PHE A 263 17.46 13.76 11.51
CA PHE A 263 18.79 13.72 12.12
C PHE A 263 19.72 12.91 11.24
N LYS A 264 20.88 13.48 10.87
CA LYS A 264 21.92 12.81 10.08
C LYS A 264 23.27 12.89 10.79
N VAL A 265 24.04 11.80 10.76
CA VAL A 265 25.45 11.83 11.19
C VAL A 265 26.22 12.79 10.30
N ASP A 266 26.94 13.74 10.88
CA ASP A 266 27.63 14.78 10.12
C ASP A 266 28.81 14.24 9.29
N SER A 267 29.63 13.35 9.87
CA SER A 267 30.81 12.80 9.19
C SER A 267 30.46 11.76 8.12
N LEU A 268 30.88 11.98 6.86
CA LEU A 268 30.65 11.02 5.77
C LEU A 268 31.47 9.73 5.90
N GLU A 269 32.59 9.77 6.63
CA GLU A 269 33.35 8.57 6.98
C GLU A 269 32.53 7.66 7.90
N GLU A 270 31.87 8.24 8.91
CA GLU A 270 30.96 7.50 9.79
C GLU A 270 29.71 7.02 9.06
N GLN A 271 29.17 7.81 8.12
CA GLN A 271 28.08 7.36 7.26
C GLN A 271 28.47 6.13 6.43
N ALA A 272 29.68 6.13 5.86
CA ALA A 272 30.20 5.00 5.10
C ALA A 272 30.41 3.76 5.98
N ARG A 273 30.93 3.94 7.21
CA ARG A 273 31.10 2.86 8.20
C ARG A 273 29.77 2.24 8.63
N LEU A 274 28.77 3.09 8.90
CA LEU A 274 27.43 2.64 9.27
C LEU A 274 26.72 1.94 8.12
N GLY A 275 26.90 2.44 6.89
CA GLY A 275 26.31 1.87 5.69
C GLY A 275 24.79 2.06 5.60
N LEU A 276 24.19 1.24 4.75
CA LEU A 276 22.76 1.26 4.41
C LEU A 276 22.11 -0.07 4.79
N THR A 277 20.83 -0.06 5.10
CA THR A 277 19.98 -1.26 4.94
C THR A 277 19.49 -1.34 3.50
N ALA A 278 18.68 -2.34 3.17
CA ALA A 278 18.03 -2.39 1.86
C ALA A 278 17.01 -1.24 1.64
N HIS A 279 16.62 -0.50 2.68
CA HIS A 279 15.49 0.45 2.65
C HIS A 279 15.79 1.84 3.17
N HIS A 280 16.76 1.96 4.08
CA HIS A 280 17.10 3.22 4.73
C HIS A 280 18.59 3.31 5.12
N PRO A 281 19.19 4.51 5.14
CA PRO A 281 20.53 4.70 5.67
C PRO A 281 20.56 4.51 7.19
N ARG A 282 21.57 3.81 7.71
CA ARG A 282 21.74 3.64 9.17
C ARG A 282 22.21 4.92 9.86
N TYR A 283 22.74 5.85 9.07
CA TYR A 283 23.27 7.14 9.52
C TYR A 283 22.26 8.28 9.48
N ALA A 284 20.98 8.02 9.18
CA ALA A 284 19.95 9.04 9.26
C ALA A 284 18.63 8.47 9.80
N ILE A 285 17.94 9.28 10.61
CA ILE A 285 16.67 8.91 11.22
C ILE A 285 15.71 10.11 11.20
N ALA A 286 14.45 9.85 10.92
CA ALA A 286 13.36 10.81 10.95
C ALA A 286 12.58 10.68 12.27
N TYR A 287 12.65 11.70 13.11
CA TYR A 287 11.77 11.83 14.26
C TYR A 287 10.45 12.43 13.78
N LYS A 288 9.44 11.59 13.59
CA LYS A 288 8.11 12.03 13.15
C LYS A 288 7.42 12.80 14.26
N PHE A 289 6.71 13.87 13.91
CA PHE A 289 5.80 14.46 14.88
C PHE A 289 4.77 13.40 15.26
N GLN A 290 4.56 13.21 16.56
CA GLN A 290 3.34 12.60 17.07
C GLN A 290 2.21 13.44 16.45
N GLY A 291 1.28 12.81 15.71
CA GLY A 291 0.28 13.53 14.91
C GLY A 291 -0.42 14.63 15.71
N ASP A 292 -1.00 15.63 15.03
CA ASP A 292 -1.63 16.75 15.74
C ASP A 292 -2.62 16.20 16.77
N SER A 293 -2.28 16.46 18.03
CA SER A 293 -3.04 16.04 19.18
C SER A 293 -3.72 17.26 19.74
N GLY A 294 -4.99 17.09 20.04
CA GLY A 294 -5.88 18.13 20.48
C GLY A 294 -6.51 17.67 21.77
N THR A 295 -6.39 18.51 22.79
CA THR A 295 -7.16 18.33 24.01
C THR A 295 -8.58 18.83 23.75
N THR A 296 -9.56 17.98 24.00
CA THR A 296 -10.97 18.33 23.87
C THR A 296 -11.81 17.59 24.91
N ARG A 297 -13.10 17.89 25.00
CA ARG A 297 -14.01 17.29 25.97
C ARG A 297 -14.77 16.11 25.38
N LEU A 298 -14.81 14.99 26.10
CA LEU A 298 -15.69 13.87 25.79
C LEU A 298 -17.13 14.20 26.19
N ASN A 299 -18.01 14.37 25.22
CA ASN A 299 -19.42 14.68 25.44
C ASN A 299 -20.25 13.42 25.67
N ALA A 300 -20.08 12.41 24.82
CA ALA A 300 -20.86 11.18 24.87
C ALA A 300 -20.10 10.03 24.19
N ILE A 301 -20.62 8.81 24.35
CA ILE A 301 -20.17 7.64 23.59
C ILE A 301 -21.36 7.11 22.82
N GLU A 302 -21.21 7.04 21.51
CA GLU A 302 -22.14 6.39 20.60
C GLU A 302 -21.69 4.94 20.38
N TRP A 303 -22.65 4.02 20.33
CA TRP A 303 -22.36 2.60 20.12
C TRP A 303 -22.83 2.20 18.72
N SER A 304 -21.87 1.93 17.83
CA SER A 304 -22.12 1.53 16.45
C SER A 304 -22.16 0.01 16.34
N VAL A 305 -23.04 -0.54 15.49
CA VAL A 305 -23.15 -1.98 15.27
C VAL A 305 -22.70 -2.31 13.86
N ALA A 306 -21.65 -3.12 13.74
CA ALA A 306 -21.13 -3.57 12.45
C ALA A 306 -21.94 -4.73 11.87
N ARG A 307 -21.69 -5.07 10.59
CA ARG A 307 -22.30 -6.24 9.90
C ARG A 307 -22.13 -7.57 10.65
N SER A 308 -21.02 -7.74 11.38
CA SER A 308 -20.73 -8.94 12.17
C SER A 308 -21.49 -8.98 13.50
N GLY A 309 -22.28 -7.96 13.81
CA GLY A 309 -22.87 -7.72 15.11
C GLY A 309 -21.93 -7.10 16.13
N ALA A 310 -20.65 -6.87 15.81
CA ALA A 310 -19.72 -6.22 16.72
C ALA A 310 -20.22 -4.82 17.09
N ILE A 311 -20.26 -4.51 18.39
CA ILE A 311 -20.71 -3.22 18.92
C ILE A 311 -19.47 -2.43 19.35
N THR A 312 -19.14 -1.38 18.59
CA THR A 312 -17.94 -0.58 18.79
C THR A 312 -18.27 0.78 19.39
N PRO A 313 -17.52 1.23 20.42
CA PRO A 313 -17.69 2.57 20.98
C PRO A 313 -17.04 3.62 20.08
N VAL A 314 -17.74 4.73 19.89
CA VAL A 314 -17.29 5.94 19.20
C VAL A 314 -17.41 7.11 20.16
N ALA A 315 -16.29 7.77 20.45
CA ALA A 315 -16.27 8.96 21.28
C ALA A 315 -16.86 10.13 20.49
N LEU A 316 -17.90 10.76 21.04
CA LEU A 316 -18.43 12.04 20.58
C LEU A 316 -17.75 13.13 21.42
N ILE A 317 -16.92 13.91 20.76
CA ILE A 317 -16.06 14.93 21.40
C ILE A 317 -16.53 16.32 21.01
N GLU A 318 -16.18 17.30 21.82
CA GLU A 318 -16.32 18.70 21.43
C GLU A 318 -15.45 18.95 20.18
N PRO A 319 -15.99 19.55 19.10
CA PRO A 319 -15.26 19.68 17.85
C PRO A 319 -13.90 20.37 18.05
N VAL A 320 -12.83 19.70 17.63
CA VAL A 320 -11.46 20.20 17.73
C VAL A 320 -10.79 20.20 16.37
N ASP A 321 -10.11 21.29 16.02
CA ASP A 321 -9.32 21.34 14.78
C ASP A 321 -8.05 20.53 14.97
N LEU A 322 -7.86 19.50 14.13
CA LEU A 322 -6.65 18.71 14.06
C LEU A 322 -6.17 18.64 12.61
N SER A 323 -5.05 19.30 12.34
CA SER A 323 -4.47 19.39 10.99
C SER A 323 -5.47 19.95 9.96
N GLY A 324 -6.18 21.03 10.29
CA GLY A 324 -7.12 21.70 9.39
C GLY A 324 -8.43 20.96 9.13
N ALA A 325 -8.72 19.89 9.89
CA ALA A 325 -10.02 19.23 9.88
C ALA A 325 -10.68 19.31 11.25
N MET A 326 -11.95 19.70 11.26
CA MET A 326 -12.77 19.69 12.47
C MET A 326 -13.17 18.25 12.83
N ILE A 327 -12.64 17.75 13.94
CA ILE A 327 -12.90 16.41 14.45
C ILE A 327 -13.93 16.46 15.56
N GLY A 328 -15.10 15.85 15.33
CA GLY A 328 -16.16 15.69 16.35
C GLY A 328 -16.38 14.25 16.81
N ARG A 329 -15.67 13.29 16.22
CA ARG A 329 -15.81 11.85 16.50
C ARG A 329 -14.43 11.20 16.53
N ALA A 330 -14.20 10.30 17.46
CA ALA A 330 -12.96 9.52 17.55
C ALA A 330 -13.24 8.05 17.87
N SER A 331 -12.43 7.15 17.32
CA SER A 331 -12.53 5.72 17.61
C SER A 331 -12.05 5.42 19.03
N LEU A 332 -12.77 4.55 19.72
CA LEU A 332 -12.36 3.92 20.99
C LEU A 332 -11.98 2.44 20.81
N HIS A 333 -11.91 1.96 19.57
CA HIS A 333 -11.60 0.57 19.19
C HIS A 333 -12.60 -0.50 19.68
N HIS A 334 -12.69 -0.72 20.99
CA HIS A 334 -13.54 -1.74 21.62
C HIS A 334 -13.90 -1.36 23.06
N ALA A 335 -14.82 -2.10 23.69
CA ALA A 335 -15.34 -1.75 25.01
C ALA A 335 -14.27 -1.77 26.12
N GLY A 336 -13.33 -2.73 26.10
CA GLY A 336 -12.23 -2.77 27.07
C GLY A 336 -11.32 -1.54 27.06
N PHE A 337 -11.29 -0.78 25.95
CA PHE A 337 -10.49 0.46 25.87
C PHE A 337 -11.04 1.56 26.79
N ILE A 338 -12.34 1.56 27.06
CA ILE A 338 -12.98 2.51 28.00
C ILE A 338 -12.42 2.33 29.40
N ASP A 339 -12.33 1.07 29.87
CA ASP A 339 -11.78 0.76 31.19
C ASP A 339 -10.27 0.98 31.23
N LYS A 340 -9.53 0.61 30.16
CA LYS A 340 -8.08 0.82 30.04
C LYS A 340 -7.70 2.29 30.16
N LEU A 341 -8.48 3.18 29.57
CA LEU A 341 -8.25 4.62 29.62
C LEU A 341 -8.83 5.31 30.86
N GLY A 342 -9.58 4.59 31.70
CA GLY A 342 -10.30 5.19 32.83
C GLY A 342 -11.33 6.24 32.40
N LEU A 343 -11.97 6.00 31.24
CA LEU A 343 -12.76 7.01 30.55
C LEU A 343 -14.07 7.34 31.29
N THR A 344 -14.32 8.63 31.53
CA THR A 344 -15.55 9.17 32.10
C THR A 344 -16.14 10.25 31.19
N LEU A 345 -17.47 10.36 31.14
CA LEU A 345 -18.12 11.43 30.38
C LEU A 345 -17.82 12.79 31.01
N GLY A 346 -17.63 13.79 30.16
CA GLY A 346 -17.17 15.11 30.55
C GLY A 346 -15.65 15.21 30.74
N ALA A 347 -14.91 14.10 30.59
CA ALA A 347 -13.46 14.08 30.68
C ALA A 347 -12.82 14.96 29.61
N GLU A 348 -11.71 15.58 29.99
CA GLU A 348 -10.78 16.19 29.06
C GLU A 348 -9.86 15.09 28.52
N VAL A 349 -9.87 14.91 27.20
CA VAL A 349 -9.26 13.79 26.50
C VAL A 349 -8.35 14.30 25.40
N VAL A 350 -7.24 13.59 25.19
CA VAL A 350 -6.33 13.88 24.10
C VAL A 350 -6.72 13.01 22.91
N VAL A 351 -7.04 13.67 21.80
CA VAL A 351 -7.40 13.03 20.54
C VAL A 351 -6.31 13.31 19.53
N THR A 352 -5.84 12.26 18.88
CA THR A 352 -4.77 12.36 17.89
C THR A 352 -5.29 11.94 16.53
N ARG A 353 -4.98 12.75 15.52
CA ARG A 353 -5.20 12.38 14.11
C ARG A 353 -3.91 11.80 13.53
N ARG A 354 -3.74 10.49 13.64
CA ARG A 354 -2.55 9.80 13.11
C ARG A 354 -2.70 9.56 11.60
N GLY A 355 -1.76 10.06 10.79
CA GLY A 355 -1.75 9.83 9.33
C GLY A 355 -2.94 10.44 8.58
N GLY A 356 -3.64 11.42 9.14
CA GLY A 356 -4.69 12.18 8.45
C GLY A 356 -6.06 11.50 8.26
N VAL A 357 -6.26 10.23 8.62
CA VAL A 357 -7.51 9.50 8.29
C VAL A 357 -8.45 9.29 9.47
N ILE A 358 -8.06 8.51 10.48
CA ILE A 358 -8.97 8.11 11.58
C ILE A 358 -8.47 8.70 12.91
N PRO A 359 -9.21 9.65 13.52
CA PRO A 359 -8.88 10.18 14.84
C PRO A 359 -9.12 9.13 15.93
N ASN A 360 -8.15 9.00 16.83
CA ASN A 360 -8.21 8.08 17.96
C ASN A 360 -8.09 8.85 19.27
N LEU A 361 -8.79 8.38 20.30
CA LEU A 361 -8.62 8.90 21.65
C LEU A 361 -7.45 8.17 22.31
N GLU A 362 -6.44 8.92 22.75
CA GLU A 362 -5.20 8.33 23.27
C GLU A 362 -5.24 8.12 24.79
N PHE A 363 -5.56 9.17 25.55
CA PHE A 363 -5.65 9.10 27.00
C PHE A 363 -6.56 10.19 27.57
N VAL A 364 -6.95 9.97 28.83
CA VAL A 364 -7.68 10.93 29.64
C VAL A 364 -6.68 11.85 30.33
N GLN A 365 -6.76 13.15 30.04
CA GLN A 365 -5.95 14.17 30.69
C GLN A 365 -6.54 14.52 32.05
N THR A 366 -7.84 14.85 32.06
CA THR A 366 -8.59 15.13 33.28
C THR A 366 -9.86 14.29 33.28
N PRO A 367 -10.08 13.41 34.28
CA PRO A 367 -11.30 12.63 34.33
C PRO A 367 -12.50 13.55 34.58
N GLY A 368 -13.60 13.28 33.89
CA GLY A 368 -14.91 13.84 34.20
C GLY A 368 -15.65 13.04 35.27
N ASP A 369 -16.91 13.39 35.47
CA ASP A 369 -17.62 13.07 36.71
C ASP A 369 -18.48 11.80 36.58
N THR A 370 -18.77 11.37 35.36
CA THR A 370 -19.76 10.32 35.09
C THR A 370 -19.12 9.10 34.45
N LYS A 371 -19.26 7.93 35.09
CA LYS A 371 -18.73 6.67 34.55
C LYS A 371 -19.45 6.28 33.26
N VAL A 372 -18.68 5.86 32.25
CA VAL A 372 -19.23 5.27 31.03
C VAL A 372 -19.89 3.92 31.34
N THR A 373 -21.09 3.69 30.81
CA THR A 373 -21.80 2.43 30.97
C THR A 373 -21.81 1.65 29.67
N LEU A 374 -21.48 0.36 29.75
CA LEU A 374 -21.53 -0.54 28.60
C LEU A 374 -22.99 -0.89 28.28
N PRO A 375 -23.37 -0.96 26.99
CA PRO A 375 -24.73 -1.26 26.59
C PRO A 375 -25.07 -2.72 26.95
N LYS A 376 -26.12 -2.91 27.74
CA LYS A 376 -26.68 -4.24 28.04
C LYS A 376 -27.64 -4.74 26.95
N ARG A 377 -28.10 -3.81 26.11
CA ARG A 377 -28.98 -4.07 24.97
C ARG A 377 -28.35 -3.48 23.71
N CYS A 378 -28.53 -4.16 22.59
CA CYS A 378 -28.01 -3.73 21.30
C CYS A 378 -28.58 -2.34 20.98
N PRO A 379 -27.74 -1.33 20.67
CA PRO A 379 -28.20 0.03 20.41
C PRO A 379 -29.01 0.15 19.11
N SER A 380 -28.88 -0.84 18.22
CA SER A 380 -29.64 -0.94 16.97
C SER A 380 -30.97 -1.65 17.16
N CYS A 381 -30.97 -2.91 17.61
CA CYS A 381 -32.19 -3.75 17.65
C CYS A 381 -32.82 -3.94 19.04
N GLY A 382 -32.19 -3.45 20.11
CA GLY A 382 -32.66 -3.65 21.49
C GLY A 382 -32.48 -5.06 22.07
N GLY A 383 -32.00 -6.02 21.26
CA GLY A 383 -31.70 -7.40 21.65
C GLY A 383 -30.55 -7.53 22.67
N ALA A 384 -30.28 -8.76 23.13
CA ALA A 384 -29.24 -9.01 24.14
C ALA A 384 -27.83 -8.72 23.59
N VAL A 385 -26.94 -8.21 24.45
CA VAL A 385 -25.52 -8.03 24.14
C VAL A 385 -24.71 -9.17 24.76
N ARG A 386 -23.87 -9.82 23.95
CA ARG A 386 -22.87 -10.79 24.39
C ARG A 386 -21.52 -10.10 24.49
N GLN A 387 -20.80 -10.33 25.58
CA GLN A 387 -19.44 -9.86 25.77
C GLN A 387 -18.45 -11.02 25.59
N ASP A 388 -17.34 -10.77 24.92
CA ASP A 388 -16.26 -11.72 24.65
C ASP A 388 -14.93 -11.02 24.88
N GLY A 389 -14.37 -11.19 26.08
CA GLY A 389 -13.26 -10.36 26.56
C GLY A 389 -13.63 -8.87 26.52
N ASP A 390 -12.83 -8.11 25.77
CA ASP A 390 -12.96 -6.66 25.63
C ASP A 390 -13.97 -6.22 24.55
N PHE A 391 -14.58 -7.18 23.84
CA PHE A 391 -15.45 -6.92 22.69
C PHE A 391 -16.92 -7.19 23.02
N LEU A 392 -17.80 -6.34 22.49
CA LEU A 392 -19.25 -6.49 22.60
C LEU A 392 -19.84 -6.90 21.26
N TYR A 393 -20.88 -7.73 21.32
CA TYR A 393 -21.59 -8.24 20.14
C TYR A 393 -23.09 -8.22 20.37
N CYS A 394 -23.86 -7.86 19.35
CA CYS A 394 -25.28 -8.17 19.27
C CYS A 394 -25.45 -9.70 19.23
N SER A 395 -26.35 -10.23 20.03
CA SER A 395 -26.63 -11.68 20.06
C SER A 395 -27.49 -12.15 18.88
N GLU A 396 -28.14 -11.22 18.19
CA GLU A 396 -29.08 -11.48 17.09
C GLU A 396 -28.71 -10.63 15.86
N PRO A 397 -27.50 -10.75 15.30
CA PRO A 397 -27.05 -9.89 14.20
C PRO A 397 -27.87 -10.08 12.91
N LEU A 398 -28.44 -11.27 12.69
CA LEU A 398 -29.21 -11.57 11.48
C LEU A 398 -30.56 -10.84 11.39
N SER A 399 -31.10 -10.38 12.52
CA SER A 399 -32.33 -9.58 12.61
C SER A 399 -32.06 -8.14 13.05
N CYS A 400 -30.79 -7.80 13.27
CA CYS A 400 -30.39 -6.49 13.74
C CYS A 400 -30.30 -5.50 12.57
N ARG A 401 -31.09 -4.41 12.62
CA ARG A 401 -31.19 -3.38 11.57
C ARG A 401 -29.84 -3.00 10.96
N GLU A 402 -28.93 -2.43 11.76
CA GLU A 402 -27.61 -2.00 11.28
C GLU A 402 -26.75 -3.16 10.73
N ALA A 403 -26.83 -4.35 11.33
CA ALA A 403 -26.06 -5.49 10.85
C ALA A 403 -26.58 -6.03 9.51
N VAL A 404 -27.91 -6.02 9.32
CA VAL A 404 -28.55 -6.37 8.05
C VAL A 404 -28.22 -5.34 6.97
N ILE A 405 -28.39 -4.04 7.26
CA ILE A 405 -28.03 -2.96 6.32
C ILE A 405 -26.55 -3.06 5.94
N GLY A 406 -25.65 -3.26 6.91
CA GLY A 406 -24.22 -3.46 6.65
C GLY A 406 -23.92 -4.72 5.82
N THR A 407 -24.73 -5.77 5.95
CA THR A 407 -24.63 -6.99 5.14
C THR A 407 -25.08 -6.73 3.70
N LEU A 408 -26.20 -6.03 3.51
CA LEU A 408 -26.71 -5.63 2.19
C LEU A 408 -25.73 -4.69 1.48
N ALA A 409 -25.18 -3.70 2.19
CA ALA A 409 -24.19 -2.78 1.65
C ALA A 409 -22.92 -3.51 1.22
N TYR A 410 -22.46 -4.48 2.03
CA TYR A 410 -21.32 -5.33 1.67
C TYR A 410 -21.60 -6.18 0.44
N PHE A 411 -22.78 -6.78 0.34
CA PHE A 411 -23.20 -7.56 -0.83
C PHE A 411 -23.19 -6.68 -2.10
N CYS A 412 -23.83 -5.51 -2.05
CA CYS A 412 -23.84 -4.55 -3.16
C CYS A 412 -22.41 -4.15 -3.57
N LYS A 413 -21.55 -3.82 -2.61
CA LYS A 413 -20.15 -3.49 -2.87
C LYS A 413 -19.38 -4.63 -3.53
N VAL A 414 -19.60 -5.87 -3.10
CA VAL A 414 -18.85 -7.03 -3.60
C VAL A 414 -19.28 -7.43 -5.00
N VAL A 415 -20.59 -7.41 -5.26
CA VAL A 415 -21.21 -7.76 -6.55
C VAL A 415 -21.16 -6.59 -7.54
N ASP A 416 -20.81 -5.39 -7.07
CA ASP A 416 -20.77 -4.14 -7.83
C ASP A 416 -22.15 -3.56 -8.20
N ILE A 417 -23.15 -3.79 -7.32
CA ILE A 417 -24.48 -3.17 -7.43
C ILE A 417 -24.39 -1.71 -6.96
N GLN A 418 -24.47 -0.79 -7.91
CA GLN A 418 -24.34 0.65 -7.72
C GLN A 418 -25.68 1.34 -7.43
N GLY A 419 -25.63 2.45 -6.69
CA GLY A 419 -26.79 3.30 -6.40
C GLY A 419 -27.52 2.99 -5.08
N PHE A 420 -27.21 1.89 -4.42
CA PHE A 420 -27.69 1.53 -3.08
C PHE A 420 -26.76 2.06 -1.97
N GLY A 421 -26.78 3.38 -1.75
CA GLY A 421 -26.06 3.99 -0.62
C GLY A 421 -26.75 3.77 0.73
N ASP A 422 -26.04 4.07 1.82
CA ASP A 422 -26.49 3.81 3.21
C ASP A 422 -27.91 4.32 3.51
N LYS A 423 -28.26 5.51 3.03
CA LYS A 423 -29.60 6.09 3.22
C LYS A 423 -30.69 5.28 2.51
N LEU A 424 -30.45 4.87 1.27
CA LEU A 424 -31.42 4.14 0.48
C LEU A 424 -31.62 2.73 1.03
N LEU A 425 -30.52 2.06 1.41
CA LEU A 425 -30.58 0.74 2.06
C LEU A 425 -31.29 0.80 3.40
N SER A 426 -31.02 1.85 4.19
CA SER A 426 -31.71 2.09 5.46
C SER A 426 -33.21 2.26 5.27
N GLU A 427 -33.61 3.10 4.32
CA GLU A 427 -35.02 3.37 4.06
C GLU A 427 -35.74 2.13 3.49
N ALA A 428 -35.13 1.44 2.54
CA ALA A 428 -35.68 0.21 1.98
C ALA A 428 -35.80 -0.90 3.04
N TYR A 429 -34.87 -0.96 3.99
CA TYR A 429 -35.02 -1.82 5.17
C TYR A 429 -36.18 -1.35 6.05
N ASP A 430 -36.28 -0.07 6.39
CA ASP A 430 -37.34 0.44 7.27
C ASP A 430 -38.75 0.25 6.69
N LYS A 431 -38.87 0.28 5.35
CA LYS A 431 -40.11 -0.02 4.61
C LYS A 431 -40.34 -1.51 4.36
N GLU A 432 -39.50 -2.37 4.92
CA GLU A 432 -39.58 -3.83 4.78
C GLU A 432 -39.41 -4.35 3.35
N LEU A 433 -38.87 -3.52 2.45
CA LEU A 433 -38.57 -3.89 1.06
C LEU A 433 -37.30 -4.73 0.97
N LEU A 434 -36.35 -4.54 1.90
CA LEU A 434 -35.10 -5.29 1.97
C LEU A 434 -34.87 -5.91 3.35
N ARG A 435 -34.65 -7.22 3.39
CA ARG A 435 -34.21 -7.98 4.58
C ARG A 435 -32.98 -8.83 4.27
N THR A 436 -32.83 -9.26 3.02
CA THR A 436 -31.75 -10.12 2.53
C THR A 436 -31.30 -9.67 1.15
N ALA A 437 -30.15 -10.17 0.70
CA ALA A 437 -29.65 -9.87 -0.64
C ALA A 437 -30.58 -10.39 -1.77
N VAL A 438 -31.41 -11.39 -1.49
CA VAL A 438 -32.41 -11.92 -2.45
C VAL A 438 -33.43 -10.84 -2.80
N ASP A 439 -33.83 -10.04 -1.81
CA ASP A 439 -34.87 -9.02 -1.98
C ASP A 439 -34.44 -7.93 -2.97
N LEU A 440 -33.14 -7.65 -3.09
CA LEU A 440 -32.59 -6.72 -4.10
C LEU A 440 -33.02 -7.12 -5.51
N TYR A 441 -32.98 -8.42 -5.82
CA TYR A 441 -33.35 -8.95 -7.13
C TYR A 441 -34.86 -9.03 -7.36
N LYS A 442 -35.65 -8.88 -6.29
CA LYS A 442 -37.13 -8.91 -6.32
C LYS A 442 -37.77 -7.52 -6.30
N LEU A 443 -36.97 -6.47 -6.10
CA LEU A 443 -37.46 -5.09 -6.14
C LEU A 443 -38.09 -4.77 -7.50
N ASP A 444 -39.24 -4.10 -7.45
CA ASP A 444 -39.89 -3.54 -8.62
C ASP A 444 -39.91 -2.00 -8.61
N LYS A 445 -40.31 -1.41 -9.74
CA LYS A 445 -40.35 0.04 -9.93
C LYS A 445 -41.32 0.71 -8.95
N THR A 446 -42.45 0.07 -8.65
CA THR A 446 -43.47 0.62 -7.76
C THR A 446 -42.92 0.73 -6.34
N GLN A 447 -42.25 -0.31 -5.84
CA GLN A 447 -41.60 -0.32 -4.52
C GLN A 447 -40.49 0.72 -4.42
N LEU A 448 -39.66 0.88 -5.46
CA LEU A 448 -38.60 1.88 -5.47
C LEU A 448 -39.13 3.32 -5.44
N LEU A 449 -40.26 3.59 -6.11
CA LEU A 449 -40.91 4.90 -6.11
C LEU A 449 -41.51 5.27 -4.75
N GLU A 450 -41.69 4.32 -3.85
CA GLU A 450 -42.09 4.63 -2.47
C GLU A 450 -40.94 5.27 -1.69
N LEU A 451 -39.68 5.10 -2.10
CA LEU A 451 -38.51 5.60 -1.38
C LEU A 451 -38.31 7.11 -1.60
N GLU A 452 -37.87 7.80 -0.55
CA GLU A 452 -37.63 9.24 -0.58
C GLU A 452 -36.54 9.58 -1.60
N ARG A 453 -36.82 10.58 -2.43
CA ARG A 453 -35.90 11.09 -3.46
C ARG A 453 -35.57 10.07 -4.56
N VAL A 454 -36.37 9.02 -4.70
CA VAL A 454 -36.32 8.10 -5.84
C VAL A 454 -37.43 8.46 -6.83
N GLY A 455 -37.05 9.14 -7.91
CA GLY A 455 -37.93 9.38 -9.06
C GLY A 455 -37.80 8.28 -10.12
N ASP A 456 -38.69 8.29 -11.12
CA ASP A 456 -38.75 7.29 -12.20
C ASP A 456 -37.39 6.94 -12.82
N THR A 457 -36.59 7.96 -13.17
CA THR A 457 -35.28 7.77 -13.80
C THR A 457 -34.29 7.06 -12.88
N LEU A 458 -34.31 7.38 -11.58
CA LEU A 458 -33.42 6.73 -10.61
C LEU A 458 -33.87 5.29 -10.36
N ALA A 459 -35.18 5.05 -10.24
CA ALA A 459 -35.73 3.71 -10.08
C ALA A 459 -35.34 2.80 -11.26
N GLU A 460 -35.47 3.28 -12.50
CA GLU A 460 -35.05 2.53 -13.70
C GLU A 460 -33.54 2.26 -13.72
N LYS A 461 -32.72 3.23 -13.29
CA LYS A 461 -31.27 3.05 -13.19
C LYS A 461 -30.89 1.99 -12.15
N LEU A 462 -31.55 1.98 -10.99
CA LEU A 462 -31.32 0.99 -9.94
C LEU A 462 -31.71 -0.42 -10.41
N LEU A 463 -32.89 -0.58 -11.01
CA LEU A 463 -33.34 -1.86 -11.56
C LEU A 463 -32.44 -2.34 -12.69
N GLY A 464 -32.02 -1.44 -13.58
CA GLY A 464 -31.07 -1.75 -14.64
C GLY A 464 -29.72 -2.24 -14.09
N ASN A 465 -29.24 -1.62 -13.01
CA ASN A 465 -27.99 -2.04 -12.37
C ASN A 465 -28.12 -3.38 -11.63
N ILE A 466 -29.25 -3.66 -10.97
CA ILE A 466 -29.52 -4.99 -10.40
C ILE A 466 -29.56 -6.05 -11.51
N ALA A 467 -30.28 -5.76 -12.61
CA ALA A 467 -30.45 -6.69 -13.72
C ALA A 467 -29.11 -7.02 -14.41
N SER A 468 -28.19 -6.06 -14.53
CA SER A 468 -26.87 -6.28 -15.13
C SER A 468 -25.94 -7.16 -14.29
N HIS A 469 -26.29 -7.44 -13.03
CA HIS A 469 -25.49 -8.24 -12.10
C HIS A 469 -26.20 -9.55 -11.70
N ARG A 470 -27.03 -10.10 -12.60
CA ARG A 470 -27.64 -11.44 -12.42
C ARG A 470 -26.71 -12.59 -12.83
N GLU A 471 -25.63 -12.30 -13.54
CA GLU A 471 -24.54 -13.26 -13.78
C GLU A 471 -23.37 -12.90 -12.85
N ILE A 472 -23.01 -13.82 -11.97
CA ILE A 472 -22.00 -13.56 -10.91
C ILE A 472 -20.94 -14.64 -10.95
N GLU A 473 -19.66 -14.24 -10.97
CA GLU A 473 -18.55 -15.17 -10.83
C GLU A 473 -18.59 -15.90 -9.48
N LEU A 474 -18.31 -17.21 -9.48
CA LEU A 474 -18.35 -18.04 -8.29
C LEU A 474 -17.52 -17.45 -7.11
N ALA A 475 -16.31 -16.96 -7.37
CA ALA A 475 -15.47 -16.34 -6.33
C ALA A 475 -16.10 -15.06 -5.75
N THR A 476 -16.74 -14.25 -6.60
CA THR A 476 -17.43 -13.02 -6.20
C THR A 476 -18.69 -13.34 -5.40
N PHE A 477 -19.47 -14.34 -5.84
CA PHE A 477 -20.64 -14.84 -5.12
C PHE A 477 -20.29 -15.33 -3.72
N LEU A 478 -19.28 -16.19 -3.58
CA LEU A 478 -18.81 -16.71 -2.28
C LEU A 478 -18.36 -15.58 -1.35
N ARG A 479 -17.62 -14.60 -1.88
CA ARG A 479 -17.21 -13.40 -1.13
C ARG A 479 -18.43 -12.59 -0.68
N ALA A 480 -19.44 -12.44 -1.53
CA ALA A 480 -20.63 -11.63 -1.28
C ALA A 480 -21.46 -12.14 -0.11
N LEU A 481 -21.43 -13.45 0.17
CA LEU A 481 -22.12 -14.07 1.31
C LEU A 481 -21.64 -13.52 2.67
N GLY A 482 -20.45 -12.90 2.72
CA GLY A 482 -19.95 -12.25 3.92
C GLY A 482 -19.62 -13.21 5.07
N ILE A 483 -19.45 -14.50 4.78
CA ILE A 483 -19.10 -15.55 5.73
C ILE A 483 -17.77 -15.22 6.43
N LYS A 484 -17.70 -15.44 7.75
CA LYS A 484 -16.49 -15.19 8.55
C LYS A 484 -15.32 -16.05 8.04
N GLU A 485 -14.14 -15.45 7.92
CA GLU A 485 -12.92 -16.03 7.32
C GLU A 485 -13.01 -16.36 5.82
N LEU A 486 -14.16 -16.14 5.16
CA LEU A 486 -14.31 -16.29 3.70
C LEU A 486 -14.05 -14.95 2.99
N GLY A 487 -12.79 -14.51 3.01
CA GLY A 487 -12.35 -13.29 2.34
C GLY A 487 -12.16 -13.47 0.82
N GLN A 488 -11.68 -12.41 0.15
CA GLN A 488 -11.40 -12.44 -1.30
C GLN A 488 -10.42 -13.55 -1.70
N HIS A 489 -9.36 -13.74 -0.90
CA HIS A 489 -8.35 -14.76 -1.17
C HIS A 489 -8.93 -16.18 -1.10
N VAL A 490 -9.58 -16.51 0.01
CA VAL A 490 -10.19 -17.84 0.23
C VAL A 490 -11.31 -18.12 -0.78
N SER A 491 -12.10 -17.10 -1.15
CA SER A 491 -13.15 -17.25 -2.17
C SER A 491 -12.57 -17.59 -3.55
N LYS A 492 -11.44 -16.97 -3.93
CA LYS A 492 -10.73 -17.32 -5.17
C LYS A 492 -10.15 -18.73 -5.12
N ILE A 493 -9.56 -19.13 -3.99
CA ILE A 493 -9.06 -20.50 -3.80
C ILE A 493 -10.18 -21.51 -3.98
N LEU A 494 -11.32 -21.31 -3.31
CA LEU A 494 -12.46 -22.22 -3.41
C LEU A 494 -12.98 -22.34 -4.84
N ALA A 495 -13.15 -21.21 -5.53
CA ALA A 495 -13.60 -21.19 -6.92
C ALA A 495 -12.59 -21.87 -7.86
N SER A 496 -11.29 -21.68 -7.65
CA SER A 496 -10.25 -22.28 -8.50
C SER A 496 -10.03 -23.77 -8.25
N GLU A 497 -10.04 -24.22 -6.99
CA GLU A 497 -9.71 -25.61 -6.62
C GLU A 497 -10.91 -26.56 -6.74
N PHE A 498 -12.13 -26.04 -6.54
CA PHE A 498 -13.35 -26.86 -6.55
C PHE A 498 -14.28 -26.58 -7.74
N GLU A 499 -14.02 -25.49 -8.49
CA GLU A 499 -14.64 -25.08 -9.76
C GLU A 499 -16.15 -24.80 -9.75
N THR A 500 -16.94 -25.55 -8.97
CA THR A 500 -18.40 -25.50 -8.94
C THR A 500 -18.90 -25.28 -7.52
N LEU A 501 -20.04 -24.58 -7.40
CA LEU A 501 -20.67 -24.40 -6.09
C LEU A 501 -21.11 -25.74 -5.49
N ALA A 502 -21.55 -26.68 -6.33
CA ALA A 502 -21.93 -28.02 -5.91
C ALA A 502 -20.79 -28.75 -5.19
N ARG A 503 -19.55 -28.66 -5.72
CA ARG A 503 -18.39 -29.26 -5.05
C ARG A 503 -18.05 -28.51 -3.77
N ILE A 504 -18.08 -27.18 -3.79
CA ILE A 504 -17.77 -26.34 -2.60
C ILE A 504 -18.73 -26.64 -1.44
N ARG A 505 -20.02 -26.87 -1.69
CA ARG A 505 -20.99 -27.21 -0.64
C ARG A 505 -20.70 -28.54 0.08
N THR A 506 -19.92 -29.42 -0.55
CA THR A 506 -19.59 -30.75 -0.02
C THR A 506 -18.17 -30.83 0.55
N VAL A 507 -17.39 -29.74 0.48
CA VAL A 507 -16.02 -29.72 1.00
C VAL A 507 -16.00 -29.92 2.52
N THR A 508 -15.07 -30.75 2.99
CA THR A 508 -14.86 -30.93 4.43
C THR A 508 -13.81 -29.95 4.96
N ALA A 509 -13.78 -29.75 6.28
CA ALA A 509 -12.78 -28.85 6.89
C ALA A 509 -11.36 -29.41 6.67
N GLU A 510 -11.20 -30.74 6.68
CA GLU A 510 -9.94 -31.42 6.43
C GLU A 510 -9.47 -31.25 4.97
N GLU A 511 -10.39 -31.40 4.00
CA GLU A 511 -10.10 -31.18 2.58
C GLU A 511 -9.68 -29.72 2.32
N LEU A 512 -10.35 -28.77 2.97
CA LEU A 512 -10.07 -27.34 2.81
C LEU A 512 -8.77 -26.93 3.52
N ALA A 513 -8.48 -27.46 4.71
CA ALA A 513 -7.24 -27.21 5.45
C ALA A 513 -6.00 -27.84 4.78
N ALA A 514 -6.18 -28.83 3.90
CA ALA A 514 -5.09 -29.40 3.12
C ALA A 514 -4.56 -28.45 2.03
N ILE A 515 -5.31 -27.38 1.70
CA ILE A 515 -4.89 -26.39 0.72
C ILE A 515 -3.84 -25.46 1.35
N HIS A 516 -2.69 -25.35 0.68
CA HIS A 516 -1.64 -24.42 1.10
C HIS A 516 -2.21 -23.00 1.17
N THR A 517 -2.02 -22.31 2.31
CA THR A 517 -2.58 -20.99 2.71
C THR A 517 -3.90 -21.01 3.50
N VAL A 518 -4.58 -22.15 3.63
CA VAL A 518 -5.82 -22.25 4.43
C VAL A 518 -5.55 -23.02 5.73
N GLY A 519 -5.62 -22.33 6.87
CA GLY A 519 -5.46 -22.95 8.19
C GLY A 519 -6.71 -23.69 8.67
N GLU A 520 -6.56 -24.61 9.63
CA GLU A 520 -7.64 -25.42 10.21
C GLU A 520 -8.82 -24.57 10.72
N ILE A 521 -8.52 -23.47 11.42
CA ILE A 521 -9.54 -22.54 11.94
C ILE A 521 -10.34 -21.90 10.81
N ILE A 522 -9.66 -21.46 9.74
CA ILE A 522 -10.32 -20.85 8.57
C ILE A 522 -11.21 -21.90 7.91
N ALA A 523 -10.70 -23.11 7.70
CA ALA A 523 -11.43 -24.19 7.07
C ALA A 523 -12.71 -24.54 7.84
N GLU A 524 -12.63 -24.71 9.16
CA GLU A 524 -13.79 -24.96 10.01
C GLU A 524 -14.84 -23.85 9.92
N LYS A 525 -14.42 -22.58 10.00
CA LYS A 525 -15.34 -21.43 9.94
C LYS A 525 -16.01 -21.28 8.58
N VAL A 526 -15.26 -21.51 7.50
CA VAL A 526 -15.79 -21.45 6.14
C VAL A 526 -16.80 -22.56 5.89
N VAL A 527 -16.46 -23.82 6.21
CA VAL A 527 -17.38 -24.96 6.02
C VAL A 527 -18.65 -24.81 6.88
N SER A 528 -18.50 -24.41 8.13
CA SER A 528 -19.64 -24.14 9.01
C SER A 528 -20.50 -22.99 8.49
N GLY A 529 -19.88 -21.91 8.01
CA GLY A 529 -20.55 -20.76 7.43
C GLY A 529 -21.31 -21.08 6.15
N LEU A 530 -20.73 -21.89 5.25
CA LEU A 530 -21.40 -22.36 4.03
C LEU A 530 -22.64 -23.20 4.37
N LYS A 531 -22.56 -24.08 5.37
CA LYS A 531 -23.71 -24.85 5.85
C LYS A 531 -24.79 -23.95 6.44
N ALA A 532 -24.41 -22.98 7.27
CA ALA A 532 -25.34 -22.04 7.89
C ALA A 532 -26.05 -21.14 6.86
N ASN A 533 -25.38 -20.81 5.74
CA ASN A 533 -25.94 -19.97 4.68
C ASN A 533 -26.63 -20.77 3.56
N ALA A 534 -26.73 -22.09 3.67
CA ALA A 534 -27.34 -22.92 2.62
C ALA A 534 -28.73 -22.43 2.16
N PRO A 535 -29.68 -22.05 3.06
CA PRO A 535 -30.98 -21.53 2.63
C PRO A 535 -30.88 -20.22 1.83
N LEU A 536 -29.98 -19.31 2.23
CA LEU A 536 -29.77 -18.05 1.52
C LEU A 536 -29.13 -18.29 0.14
N ILE A 537 -28.17 -19.21 0.07
CA ILE A 537 -27.54 -19.62 -1.19
C ILE A 537 -28.60 -20.16 -2.15
N ASP A 538 -29.46 -21.08 -1.68
CA ASP A 538 -30.50 -21.68 -2.51
C ASP A 538 -31.48 -20.62 -3.06
N LEU A 539 -31.90 -19.66 -2.23
CA LEU A 539 -32.76 -18.55 -2.67
C LEU A 539 -32.07 -17.58 -3.65
N LEU A 540 -30.78 -17.32 -3.47
CA LEU A 540 -30.04 -16.46 -4.41
C LEU A 540 -29.90 -17.13 -5.78
N LEU A 541 -29.69 -18.45 -5.83
CA LEU A 541 -29.59 -19.21 -7.08
C LEU A 541 -30.91 -19.24 -7.88
N GLU A 542 -32.05 -18.91 -7.28
CA GLU A 542 -33.30 -18.68 -8.01
C GLU A 542 -33.27 -17.36 -8.81
N GLU A 543 -32.44 -16.39 -8.39
CA GLU A 543 -32.39 -15.03 -8.93
C GLU A 543 -31.15 -14.74 -9.79
N VAL A 544 -30.05 -15.46 -9.53
CA VAL A 544 -28.75 -15.26 -10.19
C VAL A 544 -28.23 -16.55 -10.82
N THR A 545 -27.50 -16.39 -11.92
CA THR A 545 -26.75 -17.46 -12.57
C THR A 545 -25.27 -17.34 -12.19
N LEU A 546 -24.66 -18.45 -11.78
CA LEU A 546 -23.24 -18.47 -11.46
C LEU A 546 -22.41 -18.76 -12.70
N ILE A 547 -21.37 -17.95 -12.90
CA ILE A 547 -20.27 -18.27 -13.81
C ILE A 547 -19.32 -19.16 -13.00
N GLU A 548 -19.45 -20.47 -13.19
CA GLU A 548 -18.62 -21.51 -12.57
C GLU A 548 -17.29 -21.69 -13.34
N GLY A 549 -16.28 -22.23 -12.65
CA GLY A 549 -14.91 -22.35 -13.11
C GLY A 549 -13.96 -21.44 -12.33
N PRO A 550 -12.62 -21.60 -12.53
CA PRO A 550 -11.66 -20.65 -12.00
C PRO A 550 -12.01 -19.26 -12.51
N ALA A 551 -11.97 -18.25 -11.63
CA ALA A 551 -12.25 -16.87 -12.02
C ALA A 551 -11.45 -16.56 -13.30
N PRO A 552 -12.09 -16.04 -14.37
CA PRO A 552 -11.40 -15.77 -15.61
C PRO A 552 -10.19 -14.89 -15.32
N THR A 553 -9.02 -15.40 -15.70
CA THR A 553 -7.88 -14.50 -15.87
C THR A 553 -8.22 -13.58 -17.04
N PRO A 554 -7.79 -12.30 -17.02
CA PRO A 554 -8.08 -11.36 -18.09
C PRO A 554 -7.83 -12.02 -19.45
N GLU A 555 -8.83 -11.99 -20.32
CA GLU A 555 -8.94 -12.79 -21.55
C GLU A 555 -7.59 -12.94 -22.30
N ALA A 556 -7.24 -14.19 -22.62
CA ALA A 556 -6.10 -14.48 -23.48
C ALA A 556 -6.38 -13.95 -24.89
N ALA A 557 -5.46 -13.14 -25.42
CA ALA A 557 -5.48 -12.70 -26.81
C ALA A 557 -5.19 -13.89 -27.75
N ASP A 558 -5.99 -14.01 -28.82
CA ASP A 558 -5.91 -14.85 -30.03
C ASP A 558 -5.20 -16.23 -29.97
N ALA A 559 -5.99 -17.26 -30.33
CA ALA A 559 -5.66 -18.68 -30.31
C ALA A 559 -4.66 -19.20 -31.38
N ASP A 560 -3.85 -18.35 -32.00
CA ASP A 560 -2.90 -18.73 -33.07
C ASP A 560 -1.42 -18.62 -32.67
N GLY A 561 -1.12 -18.65 -31.37
CA GLY A 561 0.25 -18.59 -30.86
C GLY A 561 0.99 -19.94 -30.79
N PRO A 562 2.33 -19.93 -30.72
CA PRO A 562 3.17 -21.13 -30.67
C PRO A 562 2.95 -22.02 -29.44
N PHE A 563 2.26 -21.52 -28.43
CA PHE A 563 1.88 -22.23 -27.22
C PHE A 563 0.36 -22.39 -27.09
N ALA A 564 -0.42 -22.21 -28.17
CA ALA A 564 -1.86 -22.39 -28.17
C ALA A 564 -2.27 -23.75 -27.59
N GLY A 565 -3.01 -23.73 -26.47
CA GLY A 565 -3.46 -24.93 -25.76
C GLY A 565 -2.33 -25.75 -25.12
N LYS A 566 -1.16 -25.13 -24.87
CA LYS A 566 0.00 -25.76 -24.24
C LYS A 566 0.26 -25.22 -22.84
N SER A 567 0.70 -26.11 -21.96
CA SER A 567 1.01 -25.79 -20.56
C SER A 567 2.53 -25.68 -20.33
N VAL A 568 2.98 -24.55 -19.78
CA VAL A 568 4.40 -24.21 -19.62
C VAL A 568 4.72 -23.81 -18.18
N VAL A 569 5.64 -24.53 -17.53
CA VAL A 569 6.12 -24.22 -16.17
C VAL A 569 7.55 -23.71 -16.24
N PHE A 570 7.88 -22.68 -15.48
CA PHE A 570 9.24 -22.16 -15.38
C PHE A 570 9.90 -22.59 -14.06
N THR A 571 11.16 -23.02 -14.13
CA THR A 571 11.97 -23.34 -12.94
C THR A 571 13.39 -22.77 -13.06
N GLY A 572 14.01 -22.50 -11.91
CA GLY A 572 15.30 -21.81 -11.86
C GLY A 572 15.21 -20.31 -12.13
N LYS A 573 16.36 -19.64 -12.10
CA LYS A 573 16.48 -18.21 -12.42
C LYS A 573 16.61 -18.06 -13.93
N LEU A 574 15.68 -17.33 -14.54
CA LEU A 574 15.74 -16.95 -15.95
C LEU A 574 16.72 -15.77 -16.11
N GLU A 575 17.62 -15.82 -17.09
CA GLU A 575 18.69 -14.84 -17.32
C GLU A 575 18.27 -13.74 -18.28
N ARG A 576 17.41 -14.03 -19.24
CA ARG A 576 17.05 -13.14 -20.36
C ARG A 576 15.73 -12.43 -20.13
N CYS A 577 14.86 -12.96 -19.28
CA CYS A 577 13.58 -12.33 -18.92
C CYS A 577 13.18 -12.61 -17.47
N LYS A 578 12.33 -11.77 -16.88
CA LYS A 578 11.74 -12.05 -15.55
C LYS A 578 10.67 -13.15 -15.71
N ARG A 579 10.54 -14.03 -14.71
CA ARG A 579 9.55 -15.13 -14.72
C ARG A 579 8.12 -14.66 -15.04
N LYS A 580 7.67 -13.56 -14.43
CA LYS A 580 6.34 -12.97 -14.72
C LYS A 580 6.20 -12.52 -16.17
N SER A 581 7.27 -12.00 -16.78
CA SER A 581 7.28 -11.63 -18.20
C SER A 581 7.26 -12.87 -19.09
N ALA A 582 8.03 -13.91 -18.77
CA ALA A 582 7.99 -15.18 -19.50
C ALA A 582 6.60 -15.85 -19.43
N GLN A 583 5.94 -15.78 -18.27
CA GLN A 583 4.57 -16.26 -18.10
C GLN A 583 3.56 -15.43 -18.91
N GLY A 584 3.76 -14.11 -18.96
CA GLY A 584 3.00 -13.23 -19.85
C GLY A 584 3.16 -13.62 -21.32
N MET A 585 4.38 -13.88 -21.79
CA MET A 585 4.60 -14.29 -23.18
C MET A 585 3.96 -15.64 -23.53
N VAL A 586 3.88 -16.57 -22.58
CA VAL A 586 3.13 -17.84 -22.76
C VAL A 586 1.64 -17.55 -22.92
N HIS A 587 1.08 -16.68 -22.08
CA HIS A 587 -0.31 -16.25 -22.19
C HIS A 587 -0.59 -15.52 -23.52
N ASP A 588 0.27 -14.59 -23.91
CA ASP A 588 0.20 -13.86 -25.19
C ASP A 588 0.39 -14.79 -26.40
N ALA A 589 0.95 -15.98 -26.19
CA ALA A 589 1.10 -17.04 -27.18
C ALA A 589 0.01 -18.13 -27.09
N GLY A 590 -1.08 -17.88 -26.36
CA GLY A 590 -2.24 -18.77 -26.24
C GLY A 590 -2.03 -19.98 -25.32
N GLY A 591 -0.98 -19.98 -24.51
CA GLY A 591 -0.65 -21.05 -23.57
C GLY A 591 -0.97 -20.71 -22.12
N GLU A 592 -0.85 -21.72 -21.26
CA GLU A 592 -1.14 -21.62 -19.82
C GLU A 592 0.12 -21.82 -18.98
N THR A 593 0.20 -21.16 -17.82
CA THR A 593 1.33 -21.35 -16.89
C THR A 593 0.90 -21.89 -15.53
N PRO A 594 0.71 -23.23 -15.40
CA PRO A 594 0.33 -23.83 -14.13
C PRO A 594 1.44 -23.67 -13.08
N SER A 595 1.08 -23.76 -11.80
CA SER A 595 2.00 -23.51 -10.68
C SER A 595 3.02 -24.65 -10.44
N GLY A 596 2.76 -25.84 -10.99
CA GLY A 596 3.52 -27.06 -10.73
C GLY A 596 3.64 -28.04 -11.90
N VAL A 597 4.56 -29.00 -11.75
CA VAL A 597 4.82 -30.05 -12.76
C VAL A 597 3.86 -31.22 -12.55
N THR A 598 3.07 -31.54 -13.58
CA THR A 598 2.07 -32.63 -13.64
C THR A 598 2.39 -33.58 -14.81
N LYS A 599 1.66 -34.70 -14.92
CA LYS A 599 1.78 -35.64 -16.05
C LYS A 599 1.27 -35.07 -17.38
N THR A 600 0.37 -34.10 -17.31
CA THR A 600 -0.25 -33.42 -18.46
C THR A 600 0.52 -32.18 -18.91
N LEU A 601 1.59 -31.80 -18.21
CA LEU A 601 2.40 -30.64 -18.54
C LEU A 601 3.11 -30.84 -19.90
N ASP A 602 3.06 -29.85 -20.78
CA ASP A 602 3.73 -29.90 -22.08
C ASP A 602 5.21 -29.50 -21.99
N PHE A 603 5.52 -28.40 -21.28
CA PHE A 603 6.88 -27.85 -21.22
C PHE A 603 7.30 -27.45 -19.80
N LEU A 604 8.53 -27.84 -19.42
CA LEU A 604 9.27 -27.26 -18.31
C LEU A 604 10.44 -26.43 -18.86
N VAL A 605 10.41 -25.11 -18.67
CA VAL A 605 11.47 -24.19 -19.07
C VAL A 605 12.46 -24.01 -17.93
N ILE A 606 13.74 -24.21 -18.23
CA ILE A 606 14.87 -24.02 -17.30
C ILE A 606 15.72 -22.84 -17.79
N GLY A 607 16.09 -21.93 -16.88
CA GLY A 607 16.98 -20.80 -17.20
C GLY A 607 18.33 -21.24 -17.75
N ASP A 608 18.91 -20.44 -18.66
CA ASP A 608 20.17 -20.76 -19.37
C ASP A 608 21.43 -20.70 -18.47
N GLY A 609 21.29 -20.27 -17.21
CA GLY A 609 22.42 -20.03 -16.31
C GLY A 609 23.16 -21.27 -15.81
N LYS A 610 24.41 -21.06 -15.37
CA LYS A 610 25.39 -22.10 -14.98
C LYS A 610 24.80 -23.24 -14.15
N GLU A 611 25.19 -24.48 -14.48
CA GLU A 611 24.79 -25.75 -13.86
C GLU A 611 24.78 -25.69 -12.32
N GLY A 612 23.58 -25.44 -11.77
CA GLY A 612 23.28 -25.53 -10.35
C GLY A 612 22.59 -26.85 -10.01
N LYS A 613 22.40 -27.09 -8.71
CA LYS A 613 21.66 -28.26 -8.19
C LYS A 613 20.26 -28.31 -8.83
N LYS A 614 19.90 -29.44 -9.44
CA LYS A 614 18.60 -29.62 -10.13
C LYS A 614 17.45 -29.20 -9.23
N SER A 615 16.56 -28.36 -9.74
CA SER A 615 15.39 -27.92 -8.98
C SER A 615 14.45 -29.10 -8.67
N SER A 616 13.68 -29.01 -7.58
CA SER A 616 12.66 -30.03 -7.25
C SER A 616 11.66 -30.27 -8.38
N LYS A 617 11.34 -29.23 -9.17
CA LYS A 617 10.50 -29.29 -10.36
C LYS A 617 11.17 -30.01 -11.53
N GLN A 618 12.48 -29.83 -11.73
CA GLN A 618 13.25 -30.56 -12.75
C GLN A 618 13.37 -32.04 -12.41
N VAL A 619 13.66 -32.37 -11.14
CA VAL A 619 13.70 -33.77 -10.67
C VAL A 619 12.34 -34.44 -10.84
N LYS A 620 11.24 -33.73 -10.53
CA LYS A 620 9.88 -34.22 -10.73
C LYS A 620 9.55 -34.42 -12.23
N ALA A 621 9.96 -33.51 -13.10
CA ALA A 621 9.78 -33.63 -14.55
C ALA A 621 10.54 -34.83 -15.13
N GLU A 622 11.82 -35.00 -14.78
CA GLU A 622 12.64 -36.13 -15.23
C GLU A 622 12.03 -37.48 -14.80
N LYS A 623 11.50 -37.56 -13.57
CA LYS A 623 10.79 -38.75 -13.09
C LYS A 623 9.54 -39.04 -13.93
N LEU A 624 8.71 -38.02 -14.19
CA LEU A 624 7.48 -38.20 -14.95
C LEU A 624 7.74 -38.56 -16.42
N ILE A 625 8.82 -38.04 -17.02
CA ILE A 625 9.28 -38.43 -18.36
C ILE A 625 9.72 -39.90 -18.35
N GLY A 626 10.46 -40.34 -17.33
CA GLY A 626 10.83 -41.74 -17.15
C GLY A 626 9.64 -42.68 -16.95
N GLU A 627 8.52 -42.16 -16.44
CA GLU A 627 7.22 -42.86 -16.32
C GLU A 627 6.37 -42.80 -17.61
N GLY A 628 6.88 -42.20 -18.69
CA GLY A 628 6.22 -42.15 -20.00
C GLY A 628 5.39 -40.90 -20.29
N ALA A 629 5.52 -39.81 -19.50
CA ALA A 629 4.85 -38.54 -19.80
C ALA A 629 5.43 -37.86 -21.05
N ALA A 630 4.57 -37.18 -21.84
CA ALA A 630 4.96 -36.46 -23.05
C ALA A 630 5.62 -35.08 -22.80
N LEU A 631 5.88 -34.76 -21.53
CA LEU A 631 6.52 -33.52 -21.06
C LEU A 631 7.91 -33.33 -21.67
N LYS A 632 8.21 -32.10 -22.12
CA LYS A 632 9.54 -31.71 -22.60
C LYS A 632 10.22 -30.74 -21.65
N ILE A 633 11.50 -30.96 -21.38
CA ILE A 633 12.34 -29.98 -20.67
C ILE A 633 13.08 -29.17 -21.73
N ILE A 634 12.92 -27.85 -21.73
CA ILE A 634 13.54 -26.94 -22.69
C ILE A 634 14.30 -25.82 -21.97
N SER A 635 15.31 -25.27 -22.62
CA SER A 635 16.06 -24.10 -22.14
C SER A 635 15.27 -22.81 -22.33
N GLU A 636 15.68 -21.75 -21.61
CA GLU A 636 15.12 -20.40 -21.77
C GLU A 636 15.37 -19.86 -23.19
N SER A 637 16.54 -20.15 -23.76
CA SER A 637 16.84 -19.82 -25.16
C SER A 637 15.89 -20.49 -26.15
N GLU A 638 15.59 -21.78 -25.98
CA GLU A 638 14.65 -22.50 -26.83
C GLU A 638 13.22 -21.98 -26.66
N PHE A 639 12.80 -21.69 -25.42
CA PHE A 639 11.53 -21.07 -25.12
C PHE A 639 11.36 -19.73 -25.86
N LEU A 640 12.35 -18.84 -25.79
CA LEU A 640 12.31 -17.55 -26.48
C LEU A 640 12.34 -17.71 -28.01
N SER A 641 13.01 -18.75 -28.52
CA SER A 641 12.99 -19.09 -29.95
C SER A 641 11.58 -19.45 -30.43
N MET A 642 10.85 -20.22 -29.63
CA MET A 642 9.49 -20.66 -29.96
C MET A 642 8.47 -19.51 -30.00
N ILE A 643 8.68 -18.41 -29.26
CA ILE A 643 7.75 -17.25 -29.19
C ILE A 643 7.83 -16.32 -30.41
N GLY A 644 8.93 -16.33 -31.17
CA GLY A 644 9.16 -15.42 -32.30
C GLY A 644 9.63 -14.02 -31.89
N GLU A 645 10.32 -13.31 -32.79
CA GLU A 645 10.96 -12.01 -32.48
C GLU A 645 9.98 -10.86 -32.24
N ASP A 646 8.82 -10.87 -32.91
CA ASP A 646 7.80 -9.81 -32.82
C ASP A 646 7.08 -9.74 -31.46
N ARG A 647 7.23 -10.77 -30.61
CA ARG A 647 6.61 -10.87 -29.27
C ARG A 647 7.64 -10.87 -28.13
N ARG A 648 8.92 -10.58 -28.42
CA ARG A 648 9.96 -10.49 -27.40
C ARG A 648 10.09 -9.06 -26.83
N PRO A 649 10.28 -8.89 -25.52
CA PRO A 649 10.71 -7.61 -24.97
C PRO A 649 12.13 -7.27 -25.43
N PRO A 650 12.55 -5.99 -25.39
CA PRO A 650 13.91 -5.60 -25.72
C PRO A 650 14.93 -6.36 -24.86
N ALA A 651 15.98 -6.87 -25.50
CA ALA A 651 16.98 -7.72 -24.86
C ALA A 651 17.67 -7.00 -23.68
N ILE A 652 17.82 -7.71 -22.55
CA ILE A 652 18.67 -7.26 -21.46
C ILE A 652 20.13 -7.37 -21.95
N SER A 653 20.85 -6.23 -22.01
CA SER A 653 22.24 -6.22 -22.51
C SER A 653 23.13 -7.12 -21.64
N PRO A 654 23.96 -8.00 -22.21
CA PRO A 654 24.92 -8.76 -21.42
C PRO A 654 25.96 -7.80 -20.85
N ARG A 655 26.15 -7.83 -19.52
CA ARG A 655 27.28 -7.15 -18.86
C ARG A 655 28.57 -7.76 -19.40
N GLY A 656 29.37 -6.95 -20.08
CA GLY A 656 30.63 -7.37 -20.68
C GLY A 656 31.64 -7.88 -19.64
N HIS A 657 31.94 -9.16 -19.72
CA HIS A 657 33.21 -9.75 -19.29
C HIS A 657 33.76 -10.49 -20.49
N ASP A 658 34.65 -9.84 -21.22
CA ASP A 658 35.83 -10.44 -21.86
C ASP A 658 36.51 -9.42 -22.77
N ARG A 659 37.66 -8.90 -22.32
CA ARG A 659 38.83 -8.63 -23.17
C ARG A 659 40.11 -8.75 -22.33
N VAL A 660 40.72 -9.93 -22.38
CA VAL A 660 42.17 -10.08 -22.28
C VAL A 660 42.61 -10.86 -23.52
N ALA A 661 43.30 -10.20 -24.44
CA ALA A 661 44.62 -10.59 -24.94
C ALA A 661 45.03 -9.79 -26.19
N ASP A 662 46.28 -9.34 -26.12
CA ASP A 662 47.27 -9.21 -27.20
C ASP A 662 47.37 -7.89 -28.00
N SER A 663 48.39 -7.09 -27.67
CA SER A 663 49.37 -6.62 -28.65
C SER A 663 50.65 -6.09 -27.95
N THR A 664 51.71 -6.90 -28.05
CA THR A 664 53.09 -6.53 -28.39
C THR A 664 53.72 -5.25 -27.82
N ARG A 665 54.80 -5.48 -27.04
CA ARG A 665 55.98 -4.61 -26.92
C ARG A 665 56.40 -4.03 -28.27
N GLN A 666 56.60 -2.72 -28.34
CA GLN A 666 57.64 -2.11 -29.17
C GLN A 666 58.14 -0.82 -28.53
N GLU A 667 59.44 -0.61 -28.70
CA GLU A 667 60.33 0.32 -28.02
C GLU A 667 60.12 1.78 -28.41
N ALA A 668 60.73 2.67 -27.61
CA ALA A 668 60.80 4.13 -27.74
C ALA A 668 61.34 4.62 -29.12
N PRO A 669 61.26 5.93 -29.45
CA PRO A 669 62.24 6.86 -28.89
C PRO A 669 61.76 8.29 -28.56
N VAL A 670 62.57 8.87 -27.68
CA VAL A 670 62.83 10.27 -27.34
C VAL A 670 62.89 11.23 -28.54
N ALA A 671 62.32 12.44 -28.37
CA ALA A 671 62.74 13.78 -28.84
C ALA A 671 61.47 14.64 -29.01
N ARG A 672 61.32 15.87 -28.50
CA ARG A 672 62.23 16.94 -28.10
C ARG A 672 61.52 17.83 -27.09
#